data_AF-A0A9R1IM39-F1
#
_entry.id   AF-A0A9R1IM39-F1
#
_cell.length_a   1.000
_cell.length_b   1.000
_cell.length_c   1.000
_cell.angle_alpha   90.00
_cell.angle_beta   90.00
_cell.angle_gamma   90.00
#
_symmetry.space_group_name_H-M   'P 1'
#
loop_
_entity.id
_entity.type
_entity.pdbx_description
1 polymer ?
#
loop_
_entity_poly.entity_id
_entity_poly.type
_entity_poly.pdbx_seq_one_letter_code
_entity_poly.pdbx_strand_id
1 'polypeptide(L)'
;MDQPVQPWEYSLRKYLLLLATLVVTVAYAAGFNPPGGVWQNALGGRLAGDPIIRDTSYHRYLAFFYCNATAFAASLVVIVLILVLAIRHDKKGKDSRWVVVPLRLVMVLDLLSLMGAYGAGTCRDKISTVYSAVLVAIVFLYILVLKSKDCWDKNSDSGTGSGRGMPVSNGNTCSSSGSEMPIPNPDCGTGMISTSIPGSDGMPISNGNTGSGGVMPTPNPDSNTGTIPAPILGSDPTVGEDKERPRHHKVHKKLKAEERLRKVLMLLATFAVSITYVAGLSTPGGFWDSTEGSHHPGDAVLKDNHGPRLTVFLLCNTTAFMASLLITILLIVDGKRLRKKKTGRSRMLYGCIVVALVGLVAAYIAGSCREIDTTAYVFSLVGAVLAMAHIILLYGIYASSRCSPVQQTGEVEQTVDNVSGRKALDKARSLVLLLATLAAAITYTAGLDPPGGLWQDNSNSHMAGDPILLTTNARRYKAFFYCNSIAFVASLVAIILVQTDILVRHHVLEAAMILDLFGLIGAYAAGSCRDVNTSIYAIALAGAVLVYVVIHIVFFTLDHEDKKDDDQANQLLEKRRKRLLLFAILAATITYQAGLTPPGGFLLQDDKLGHHAGDPVLLFNYPLRYKVFFYCNSVSFMLSISLTILLVNHNLYRPAIRSNALFVCTVVGLLCLMVAYAAGSTQHLKTSIYIFLLVGAALLVAAGLLLVFLLKKNDSDSAAQHTEQNQEMKELEVSNGNGDKEEREEAEEKNGDKELRKKEVEENKEERKKHERRKYLMLLGILVASVAYQAGLKPPGGAWQSSENGYEAGDPVMHDNRRPRYLIFFYSNSFSFMASIVVIMMLLPHWLPNKKKEEWEKWSLRVMNWTILLDLFTLLVSYAAGSNRQWKTSVYVVALIFAVLAYFAIHMVLSCTVCRPERHQSPQSSSEP
;
A
#
# COMPACT_ATOMS: atom_id res chain seq x y z
N MET A 1 -27.26 8.48 23.55
CA MET A 1 -26.79 9.31 22.43
C MET A 1 -25.96 8.45 21.48
N ASP A 2 -26.48 8.12 20.30
CA ASP A 2 -25.66 7.48 19.27
C ASP A 2 -24.72 8.51 18.64
N GLN A 3 -23.41 8.29 18.78
CA GLN A 3 -22.44 9.09 18.02
C GLN A 3 -22.61 8.81 16.52
N PRO A 4 -22.67 9.84 15.66
CA PRO A 4 -22.78 9.64 14.22
C PRO A 4 -21.55 8.89 13.71
N VAL A 5 -21.74 7.62 13.32
CA VAL A 5 -20.68 6.73 12.84
C VAL A 5 -20.02 7.33 11.61
N GLN A 6 -18.76 7.78 11.75
CA GLN A 6 -17.99 8.35 10.64
C GLN A 6 -17.99 7.42 9.41
N PRO A 7 -18.04 7.97 8.18
CA PRO A 7 -17.87 7.17 6.96
C PRO A 7 -16.54 6.40 7.02
N TRP A 8 -16.55 5.13 6.60
CA TRP A 8 -15.39 4.24 6.75
C TRP A 8 -14.20 4.71 5.90
N GLU A 9 -14.47 5.50 4.87
CA GLU A 9 -13.51 6.19 4.00
C GLU A 9 -12.56 7.05 4.81
N TYR A 10 -13.05 7.72 5.87
CA TYR A 10 -12.17 8.50 6.76
C TYR A 10 -11.20 7.60 7.53
N SER A 11 -11.61 6.39 7.92
CA SER A 11 -10.72 5.44 8.61
C SER A 11 -9.72 4.78 7.65
N LEU A 12 -10.15 4.46 6.43
CA LEU A 12 -9.33 3.74 5.45
C LEU A 12 -8.63 4.64 4.42
N ARG A 13 -8.80 5.97 4.46
CA ARG A 13 -8.19 6.96 3.54
C ARG A 13 -6.73 6.72 3.17
N LYS A 14 -5.91 6.25 4.12
CA LYS A 14 -4.48 5.95 3.91
C LYS A 14 -4.26 4.76 2.98
N TYR A 15 -5.15 3.78 2.99
CA TYR A 15 -5.11 2.58 2.14
C TYR A 15 -5.82 2.81 0.81
N LEU A 16 -6.87 3.64 0.79
CA LEU A 16 -7.47 4.10 -0.46
C LEU A 16 -6.48 4.93 -1.28
N LEU A 17 -5.66 5.74 -0.60
CA LEU A 17 -4.51 6.41 -1.21
C LEU A 17 -3.53 5.37 -1.78
N LEU A 18 -3.06 4.40 -0.97
CA LEU A 18 -2.12 3.37 -1.42
C LEU A 18 -2.63 2.61 -2.65
N LEU A 19 -3.92 2.26 -2.70
CA LEU A 19 -4.55 1.63 -3.85
C LEU A 19 -4.48 2.54 -5.10
N ALA A 20 -4.92 3.79 -4.99
CA ALA A 20 -4.88 4.72 -6.11
C ALA A 20 -3.46 5.06 -6.57
N THR A 21 -2.50 5.21 -5.65
CA THR A 21 -1.09 5.41 -6.02
C THR A 21 -0.54 4.20 -6.79
N LEU A 22 -0.92 2.99 -6.39
CA LEU A 22 -0.49 1.77 -7.06
C LEU A 22 -1.10 1.63 -8.46
N VAL A 23 -2.38 1.95 -8.61
CA VAL A 23 -3.05 1.95 -9.92
C VAL A 23 -2.44 2.99 -10.85
N VAL A 24 -2.08 4.18 -10.35
CA VAL A 24 -1.27 5.17 -11.09
C VAL A 24 0.04 4.55 -11.59
N THR A 25 0.81 3.86 -10.73
CA THR A 25 2.08 3.22 -11.13
C THR A 25 1.89 2.24 -12.28
N VAL A 26 0.97 1.28 -12.13
CA VAL A 26 0.85 0.19 -13.10
C VAL A 26 0.17 0.62 -14.40
N ALA A 27 -0.81 1.54 -14.34
CA ALA A 27 -1.45 2.08 -15.53
C ALA A 27 -0.50 3.00 -16.32
N TYR A 28 0.39 3.76 -15.65
CA TYR A 28 1.41 4.56 -16.32
C TYR A 28 2.40 3.68 -17.08
N ALA A 29 2.96 2.65 -16.42
CA ALA A 29 3.88 1.70 -17.05
C ALA A 29 3.26 0.95 -18.24
N ALA A 30 2.01 0.48 -18.09
CA ALA A 30 1.24 -0.20 -19.13
C ALA A 30 0.85 0.72 -20.30
N GLY A 31 0.68 2.02 -20.06
CA GLY A 31 0.40 3.00 -21.12
C GLY A 31 1.56 3.20 -22.08
N PHE A 32 2.79 2.90 -21.66
CA PHE A 32 4.01 3.02 -22.47
C PHE A 32 4.46 1.69 -23.09
N ASN A 33 4.18 0.59 -22.41
CA ASN A 33 4.44 -0.79 -22.82
C ASN A 33 3.09 -1.52 -23.04
N PRO A 34 2.46 -1.33 -24.21
CA PRO A 34 1.16 -1.93 -24.50
C PRO A 34 1.25 -3.46 -24.61
N PRO A 35 0.15 -4.19 -24.28
CA PRO A 35 0.08 -5.63 -24.47
C PRO A 35 0.24 -5.97 -25.95
N GLY A 36 0.93 -7.08 -26.25
CA GLY A 36 1.33 -7.42 -27.61
C GLY A 36 2.67 -6.79 -28.03
N GLY A 37 3.30 -5.95 -27.20
CA GLY A 37 4.54 -5.28 -27.56
C GLY A 37 4.36 -4.16 -28.59
N VAL A 38 5.48 -3.77 -29.22
CA VAL A 38 5.57 -2.64 -30.16
C VAL A 38 6.35 -3.04 -31.39
N TRP A 39 6.02 -2.46 -32.54
CA TRP A 39 6.77 -2.69 -33.78
C TRP A 39 8.20 -2.16 -33.65
N GLN A 40 9.19 -2.95 -34.07
CA GLN A 40 10.57 -2.47 -34.22
C GLN A 40 10.83 -1.87 -35.60
N ASN A 41 10.16 -2.36 -36.67
CA ASN A 41 10.42 -1.94 -38.04
C ASN A 41 9.28 -1.10 -38.64
N ALA A 42 9.63 -0.16 -39.53
CA ALA A 42 8.69 0.79 -40.17
C ALA A 42 8.05 0.28 -41.48
N LEU A 43 7.88 -1.04 -41.62
CA LEU A 43 7.39 -1.69 -42.85
C LEU A 43 5.85 -1.61 -42.98
N GLY A 44 5.37 -1.51 -44.23
CA GLY A 44 3.92 -1.60 -44.54
C GLY A 44 3.06 -0.44 -44.02
N GLY A 45 3.61 0.77 -43.90
CA GLY A 45 2.89 1.96 -43.40
C GLY A 45 2.72 2.01 -41.88
N ARG A 46 3.39 1.12 -41.15
CA ARG A 46 3.49 1.11 -39.68
C ARG A 46 4.71 1.94 -39.27
N LEU A 47 4.63 2.62 -38.13
CA LEU A 47 5.79 3.30 -37.54
C LEU A 47 6.41 2.38 -36.49
N ALA A 48 7.74 2.32 -36.43
CA ALA A 48 8.41 1.71 -35.30
C ALA A 48 8.02 2.44 -34.00
N GLY A 49 7.84 1.66 -32.94
CA GLY A 49 7.25 2.12 -31.71
C GLY A 49 5.75 2.40 -31.81
N ASP A 50 4.97 1.81 -32.74
CA ASP A 50 3.49 1.70 -32.65
C ASP A 50 3.04 0.35 -32.04
N PRO A 51 1.82 0.23 -31.45
CA PRO A 51 1.41 -0.94 -30.66
C PRO A 51 0.95 -2.07 -31.57
N ILE A 52 1.51 -3.28 -31.44
CA ILE A 52 1.18 -4.39 -32.37
C ILE A 52 -0.29 -4.78 -32.27
N ILE A 53 -0.85 -4.82 -31.05
CA ILE A 53 -2.26 -5.11 -30.79
C ILE A 53 -3.23 -4.16 -31.52
N ARG A 54 -2.80 -2.94 -31.91
CA ARG A 54 -3.61 -2.00 -32.69
C ARG A 54 -3.93 -2.56 -34.08
N ASP A 55 -2.94 -3.18 -34.71
CA ASP A 55 -3.03 -3.63 -36.08
C ASP A 55 -3.54 -5.08 -36.15
N THR A 56 -3.26 -5.92 -35.15
CA THR A 56 -3.80 -7.29 -35.07
C THR A 56 -5.22 -7.37 -34.49
N SER A 57 -5.64 -6.41 -33.66
CA SER A 57 -6.96 -6.42 -33.00
C SER A 57 -7.38 -5.04 -32.49
N TYR A 58 -7.73 -4.15 -33.42
CA TYR A 58 -8.11 -2.76 -33.13
C TYR A 58 -9.12 -2.59 -31.97
N HIS A 59 -10.16 -3.43 -31.89
CA HIS A 59 -11.13 -3.37 -30.79
C HIS A 59 -10.52 -3.72 -29.41
N ARG A 60 -9.61 -4.71 -29.34
CA ARG A 60 -8.90 -5.06 -28.09
C ARG A 60 -7.96 -3.92 -27.68
N TYR A 61 -7.21 -3.36 -28.63
CA TYR A 61 -6.39 -2.16 -28.40
C TYR A 61 -7.22 -0.99 -27.86
N LEU A 62 -8.36 -0.69 -28.48
CA LEU A 62 -9.21 0.44 -28.10
C LEU A 62 -9.81 0.26 -26.69
N ALA A 63 -10.27 -0.95 -26.37
CA ALA A 63 -10.74 -1.30 -25.04
C ALA A 63 -9.63 -1.18 -23.98
N PHE A 64 -8.46 -1.77 -24.23
CA PHE A 64 -7.29 -1.66 -23.35
C PHE A 64 -6.91 -0.20 -23.12
N PHE A 65 -6.74 0.57 -24.20
CA PHE A 65 -6.27 1.95 -24.16
C PHE A 65 -7.20 2.86 -23.35
N TYR A 66 -8.50 2.87 -23.65
CA TYR A 66 -9.45 3.72 -22.94
C TYR A 66 -9.63 3.29 -21.48
N CYS A 67 -9.65 1.98 -21.19
CA CYS A 67 -9.76 1.49 -19.83
C CYS A 67 -8.52 1.84 -19.01
N ASN A 68 -7.31 1.63 -19.55
CA ASN A 68 -6.06 1.96 -18.85
C ASN A 68 -5.91 3.47 -18.60
N ALA A 69 -6.23 4.29 -19.61
CA ALA A 69 -6.22 5.76 -19.46
C ALA A 69 -7.29 6.25 -18.46
N THR A 70 -8.46 5.62 -18.42
CA THR A 70 -9.52 5.95 -17.44
C THR A 70 -9.11 5.56 -16.03
N ALA A 71 -8.50 4.39 -15.82
CA ALA A 71 -7.96 3.98 -14.52
C ALA A 71 -6.86 4.96 -14.04
N PHE A 72 -5.89 5.28 -14.89
CA PHE A 72 -4.84 6.26 -14.57
C PHE A 72 -5.42 7.62 -14.13
N ALA A 73 -6.35 8.18 -14.93
CA ALA A 73 -6.98 9.46 -14.62
C ALA A 73 -7.88 9.40 -13.37
N ALA A 74 -8.69 8.35 -13.23
CA ALA A 74 -9.57 8.13 -12.08
C ALA A 74 -8.78 7.97 -10.77
N SER A 75 -7.63 7.28 -10.81
CA SER A 75 -6.76 7.15 -9.65
C SER A 75 -6.07 8.45 -9.26
N LEU A 76 -5.60 9.27 -10.21
CA LEU A 76 -5.12 10.63 -9.91
C LEU A 76 -6.21 11.49 -9.25
N VAL A 77 -7.45 11.37 -9.73
CA VAL A 77 -8.63 12.02 -9.12
C VAL A 77 -8.88 11.53 -7.69
N VAL A 78 -8.80 10.21 -7.45
CA VAL A 78 -8.95 9.64 -6.10
C VAL A 78 -7.88 10.18 -5.16
N ILE A 79 -6.63 10.31 -5.61
CA ILE A 79 -5.54 10.93 -4.83
C ILE A 79 -5.88 12.39 -4.47
N VAL A 80 -6.31 13.20 -5.44
CA VAL A 80 -6.69 14.61 -5.20
C VAL A 80 -7.92 14.70 -4.28
N LEU A 81 -8.94 13.87 -4.47
CA LEU A 81 -10.12 13.81 -3.60
C LEU A 81 -9.77 13.41 -2.17
N ILE A 82 -8.86 12.47 -1.96
CA ILE A 82 -8.37 12.08 -0.63
C ILE A 82 -7.56 13.21 0.01
N LEU A 83 -6.76 13.96 -0.77
CA LEU A 83 -6.06 15.15 -0.28
C LEU A 83 -7.04 16.26 0.13
N VAL A 84 -8.08 16.51 -0.66
CA VAL A 84 -9.16 17.47 -0.32
C VAL A 84 -9.96 17.02 0.90
N LEU A 85 -10.26 15.72 1.05
CA LEU A 85 -10.87 15.14 2.25
C LEU A 85 -10.01 15.33 3.50
N ALA A 86 -8.69 15.17 3.37
CA ALA A 86 -7.75 15.41 4.46
C ALA A 86 -7.71 16.89 4.88
N ILE A 87 -7.90 17.81 3.93
CA ILE A 87 -7.99 19.26 4.19
C ILE A 87 -9.35 19.64 4.81
N ARG A 88 -10.49 19.12 4.30
CA ARG A 88 -11.85 19.47 4.76
C ARG A 88 -12.33 18.72 6.02
N HIS A 89 -11.47 18.00 6.73
CA HIS A 89 -11.84 17.06 7.82
C HIS A 89 -12.63 17.69 9.00
N ASP A 90 -12.59 19.01 9.21
CA ASP A 90 -13.15 19.66 10.41
C ASP A 90 -14.64 20.10 10.30
N LYS A 91 -15.22 20.20 9.09
CA LYS A 91 -16.64 20.58 8.93
C LYS A 91 -17.56 19.38 9.19
N LYS A 92 -18.12 19.29 10.39
CA LYS A 92 -19.04 18.22 10.83
C LYS A 92 -20.34 18.16 10.02
N GLY A 93 -20.87 16.94 9.85
CA GLY A 93 -22.30 16.71 9.65
C GLY A 93 -22.76 16.49 8.21
N LYS A 94 -22.99 17.57 7.45
CA LYS A 94 -23.61 17.51 6.11
C LYS A 94 -22.61 17.57 4.96
N ASP A 95 -21.60 18.45 5.03
CA ASP A 95 -20.67 18.73 3.91
C ASP A 95 -19.86 17.51 3.44
N SER A 96 -19.55 16.58 4.35
CA SER A 96 -18.72 15.40 4.08
C SER A 96 -19.33 14.44 3.05
N ARG A 97 -20.66 14.34 2.99
CA ARG A 97 -21.37 13.40 2.09
C ARG A 97 -21.13 13.74 0.61
N TRP A 98 -20.92 15.02 0.30
CA TRP A 98 -20.63 15.53 -1.05
C TRP A 98 -19.30 15.09 -1.63
N VAL A 99 -18.33 14.70 -0.79
CA VAL A 99 -17.01 14.24 -1.27
C VAL A 99 -16.91 12.71 -1.24
N VAL A 100 -17.55 12.07 -0.26
CA VAL A 100 -17.57 10.60 -0.12
C VAL A 100 -18.35 9.91 -1.25
N VAL A 101 -19.45 10.48 -1.73
CA VAL A 101 -20.24 9.86 -2.82
C VAL A 101 -19.48 9.87 -4.16
N PRO A 102 -18.94 11.00 -4.66
CA PRO A 102 -18.07 11.01 -5.84
C PRO A 102 -16.84 10.12 -5.68
N LEU A 103 -16.17 10.14 -4.52
CA LEU A 103 -15.01 9.28 -4.25
C LEU A 103 -15.34 7.79 -4.48
N ARG A 104 -16.48 7.30 -3.97
CA ARG A 104 -16.91 5.91 -4.20
C ARG A 104 -17.18 5.61 -5.67
N LEU A 105 -17.84 6.52 -6.39
CA LEU A 105 -18.15 6.33 -7.81
C LEU A 105 -16.87 6.26 -8.65
N VAL A 106 -15.94 7.19 -8.42
CA VAL A 106 -14.64 7.20 -9.12
C VAL A 106 -13.81 5.96 -8.77
N MET A 107 -13.77 5.53 -7.50
CA MET A 107 -13.06 4.30 -7.11
C MET A 107 -13.66 3.03 -7.74
N VAL A 108 -14.99 2.95 -7.91
CA VAL A 108 -15.61 1.79 -8.59
C VAL A 108 -15.33 1.85 -10.10
N LEU A 109 -15.41 3.04 -10.71
CA LEU A 109 -15.05 3.25 -12.11
C LEU A 109 -13.58 2.88 -12.36
N ASP A 110 -12.67 3.29 -11.47
CA ASP A 110 -11.24 2.98 -11.50
C ASP A 110 -10.98 1.46 -11.49
N LEU A 111 -11.55 0.73 -10.52
CA LEU A 111 -11.41 -0.73 -10.43
C LEU A 111 -12.03 -1.48 -11.63
N LEU A 112 -13.18 -1.02 -12.13
CA LEU A 112 -13.80 -1.59 -13.34
C LEU A 112 -12.96 -1.29 -14.59
N SER A 113 -12.35 -0.11 -14.68
CA SER A 113 -11.47 0.29 -15.76
C SER A 113 -10.17 -0.54 -15.74
N LEU A 114 -9.57 -0.75 -14.56
CA LEU A 114 -8.40 -1.61 -14.41
C LEU A 114 -8.71 -3.06 -14.83
N MET A 115 -9.87 -3.59 -14.44
CA MET A 115 -10.34 -4.92 -14.83
C MET A 115 -10.59 -5.03 -16.35
N GLY A 116 -11.19 -4.01 -16.96
CA GLY A 116 -11.41 -3.94 -18.41
C GLY A 116 -10.12 -3.85 -19.22
N ALA A 117 -9.15 -3.06 -18.74
CA ALA A 117 -7.82 -2.97 -19.33
C ALA A 117 -7.08 -4.30 -19.26
N TYR A 118 -7.07 -4.94 -18.08
CA TYR A 118 -6.46 -6.25 -17.89
C TYR A 118 -7.07 -7.31 -18.82
N GLY A 119 -8.40 -7.41 -18.86
CA GLY A 119 -9.09 -8.34 -19.75
C GLY A 119 -8.70 -8.11 -21.22
N ALA A 120 -8.81 -6.87 -21.70
CA ALA A 120 -8.50 -6.53 -23.09
C ALA A 120 -7.03 -6.80 -23.48
N GLY A 121 -6.07 -6.68 -22.55
CA GLY A 121 -4.65 -6.92 -22.81
C GLY A 121 -4.15 -8.35 -22.60
N THR A 122 -4.80 -9.14 -21.75
CA THR A 122 -4.40 -10.54 -21.44
C THR A 122 -5.11 -11.59 -22.29
N CYS A 123 -6.28 -11.26 -22.83
CA CYS A 123 -7.07 -12.14 -23.69
C CYS A 123 -6.42 -12.29 -25.09
N ARG A 124 -5.54 -13.27 -25.27
CA ARG A 124 -4.83 -13.54 -26.54
C ARG A 124 -5.48 -14.68 -27.32
N ASP A 125 -5.54 -15.85 -26.71
CA ASP A 125 -6.17 -17.07 -27.21
C ASP A 125 -7.62 -17.24 -26.72
N LYS A 126 -8.36 -18.16 -27.35
CA LYS A 126 -9.77 -18.43 -27.02
C LYS A 126 -9.98 -18.91 -25.58
N ILE A 127 -9.06 -19.71 -25.02
CA ILE A 127 -9.19 -20.29 -23.69
C ILE A 127 -8.99 -19.20 -22.63
N SER A 128 -7.90 -18.43 -22.72
CA SER A 128 -7.65 -17.28 -21.84
C SER A 128 -8.77 -16.24 -21.92
N THR A 129 -9.33 -16.02 -23.12
CA THR A 129 -10.44 -15.08 -23.32
C THR A 129 -11.72 -15.54 -22.64
N VAL A 130 -12.15 -16.79 -22.87
CA VAL A 130 -13.33 -17.36 -22.21
C VAL A 130 -13.13 -17.40 -20.68
N TYR A 131 -11.94 -17.81 -20.23
CA TYR A 131 -11.63 -17.89 -18.81
C TYR A 131 -11.70 -16.53 -18.12
N SER A 132 -11.05 -15.52 -18.69
CA SER A 132 -11.05 -14.15 -18.16
C SER A 132 -12.45 -13.54 -18.19
N ALA A 133 -13.21 -13.73 -19.27
CA ALA A 133 -14.58 -13.24 -19.38
C ALA A 133 -15.52 -13.89 -18.35
N VAL A 134 -15.42 -15.21 -18.14
CA VAL A 134 -16.17 -15.94 -17.10
C VAL A 134 -15.82 -15.42 -15.70
N LEU A 135 -14.53 -15.21 -15.40
CA LEU A 135 -14.08 -14.71 -14.10
C LEU A 135 -14.56 -13.27 -13.84
N VAL A 136 -14.52 -12.41 -14.87
CA VAL A 136 -15.10 -11.05 -14.83
C VAL A 136 -16.62 -11.10 -14.61
N ALA A 137 -17.34 -11.98 -15.32
CA ALA A 137 -18.77 -12.15 -15.16
C ALA A 137 -19.14 -12.63 -13.75
N ILE A 138 -18.38 -13.57 -13.17
CA ILE A 138 -18.56 -14.04 -11.78
C ILE A 138 -18.40 -12.88 -10.79
N VAL A 139 -17.33 -12.07 -10.92
CA VAL A 139 -17.12 -10.91 -10.05
C VAL A 139 -18.23 -9.88 -10.21
N PHE A 140 -18.68 -9.61 -11.44
CA PHE A 140 -19.75 -8.65 -11.71
C PHE A 140 -21.11 -9.12 -11.17
N LEU A 141 -21.51 -10.36 -11.46
CA LEU A 141 -22.73 -10.99 -10.91
C LEU A 141 -22.70 -10.98 -9.38
N TYR A 142 -21.55 -11.27 -8.76
CA TYR A 142 -21.41 -11.22 -7.32
C TYR A 142 -21.61 -9.81 -6.75
N ILE A 143 -21.07 -8.77 -7.41
CA ILE A 143 -21.31 -7.36 -7.04
C ILE A 143 -22.80 -7.00 -7.16
N LEU A 144 -23.48 -7.43 -8.23
CA LEU A 144 -24.94 -7.22 -8.40
C LEU A 144 -25.75 -7.93 -7.31
N VAL A 145 -25.40 -9.18 -6.97
CA VAL A 145 -26.08 -9.95 -5.91
C VAL A 145 -25.87 -9.31 -4.53
N LEU A 146 -24.69 -8.76 -4.24
CA LEU A 146 -24.44 -7.98 -3.03
C LEU A 146 -25.32 -6.72 -2.99
N LYS A 147 -25.35 -5.94 -4.08
CA LYS A 147 -26.19 -4.72 -4.20
C LYS A 147 -27.68 -5.02 -4.06
N SER A 148 -28.16 -6.09 -4.69
CA SER A 148 -29.57 -6.50 -4.65
C SER A 148 -29.98 -6.91 -3.23
N LYS A 149 -29.12 -7.64 -2.50
CA LYS A 149 -29.34 -7.94 -1.06
C LYS A 149 -29.33 -6.67 -0.20
N ASP A 150 -28.47 -5.70 -0.47
CA ASP A 150 -28.46 -4.42 0.26
C ASP A 150 -29.70 -3.56 -0.01
N CYS A 151 -30.31 -3.66 -1.20
CA CYS A 151 -31.60 -3.03 -1.50
C CYS A 151 -32.76 -3.75 -0.79
N TRP A 152 -32.76 -5.09 -0.80
CA TRP A 152 -33.78 -5.90 -0.13
C TRP A 152 -33.81 -5.69 1.38
N ASP A 153 -32.64 -5.72 2.03
CA ASP A 153 -32.53 -5.49 3.48
C ASP A 153 -33.03 -4.09 3.88
N LYS A 154 -32.84 -3.06 3.04
CA LYS A 154 -33.35 -1.70 3.31
C LYS A 154 -34.86 -1.62 3.26
N ASN A 155 -35.50 -2.26 2.28
CA ASN A 155 -36.96 -2.33 2.21
C ASN A 155 -37.54 -3.12 3.40
N SER A 156 -36.78 -4.11 3.89
CA SER A 156 -37.13 -4.89 5.08
C SER A 156 -37.10 -4.03 6.36
N ASP A 157 -36.01 -3.30 6.59
CA ASP A 157 -35.85 -2.41 7.75
C ASP A 157 -36.88 -1.25 7.76
N SER A 158 -37.35 -0.78 6.60
CA SER A 158 -38.43 0.21 6.51
C SER A 158 -39.84 -0.35 6.78
N GLY A 159 -40.03 -1.67 6.68
CA GLY A 159 -41.34 -2.31 6.85
C GLY A 159 -41.75 -2.53 8.31
N THR A 160 -40.80 -2.53 9.26
CA THR A 160 -41.04 -2.80 10.68
C THR A 160 -41.14 -1.55 11.55
N GLY A 161 -41.31 -0.38 10.92
CA GLY A 161 -41.27 0.95 11.56
C GLY A 161 -42.61 1.69 11.65
N SER A 162 -43.76 1.01 11.55
CA SER A 162 -45.08 1.61 11.75
C SER A 162 -46.03 0.57 12.35
N GLY A 163 -46.54 0.77 13.57
CA GLY A 163 -47.34 -0.27 14.21
C GLY A 163 -47.70 -0.19 15.70
N ARG A 164 -47.51 0.94 16.42
CA ARG A 164 -48.31 1.22 17.63
C ARG A 164 -48.27 2.68 18.05
N GLY A 165 -49.44 3.33 17.97
CA GLY A 165 -49.64 4.74 18.29
C GLY A 165 -51.05 5.17 17.91
N MET A 166 -52.07 4.53 18.51
CA MET A 166 -53.45 5.01 18.42
C MET A 166 -53.58 6.29 19.27
N PRO A 167 -54.05 7.42 18.71
CA PRO A 167 -54.34 8.62 19.48
C PRO A 167 -55.67 8.48 20.21
N VAL A 168 -55.75 9.06 21.42
CA VAL A 168 -57.02 9.26 22.12
C VAL A 168 -57.79 10.37 21.41
N SER A 169 -59.07 10.13 21.11
CA SER A 169 -60.01 11.18 20.74
C SER A 169 -61.32 10.94 21.47
N ASN A 170 -61.75 11.90 22.30
CA ASN A 170 -63.02 11.84 23.01
C ASN A 170 -64.17 12.04 22.01
N GLY A 171 -65.24 11.27 22.17
CA GLY A 171 -66.28 11.16 21.17
C GLY A 171 -67.31 12.29 21.18
N ASN A 172 -68.26 12.20 20.24
CA ASN A 172 -69.61 12.73 20.38
C ASN A 172 -70.61 11.90 19.55
N THR A 173 -71.58 11.31 20.25
CA THR A 173 -73.02 11.17 19.90
C THR A 173 -73.49 10.75 18.49
N CYS A 174 -74.27 9.65 18.48
CA CYS A 174 -75.52 9.43 17.71
C CYS A 174 -75.48 9.29 16.16
N SER A 175 -76.33 8.52 15.48
CA SER A 175 -77.33 7.49 15.87
C SER A 175 -77.94 6.80 14.63
N SER A 176 -78.32 5.50 14.73
CA SER A 176 -79.39 4.77 13.98
C SER A 176 -79.38 4.69 12.43
N SER A 177 -79.90 3.65 11.74
CA SER A 177 -80.32 2.27 12.08
C SER A 177 -80.80 1.51 10.81
N GLY A 178 -80.80 0.16 10.84
CA GLY A 178 -81.42 -0.73 9.85
C GLY A 178 -80.41 -1.70 9.21
N SER A 179 -80.62 -3.02 9.09
CA SER A 179 -81.84 -3.86 9.18
C SER A 179 -81.54 -5.28 9.72
N GLU A 180 -82.53 -6.19 9.71
CA GLU A 180 -82.68 -7.34 10.63
C GLU A 180 -82.09 -8.71 10.18
N MET A 181 -81.70 -9.54 11.18
CA MET A 181 -81.94 -11.00 11.42
C MET A 181 -82.01 -12.07 10.28
N PRO A 182 -82.03 -13.40 10.57
CA PRO A 182 -81.94 -14.11 11.87
C PRO A 182 -80.87 -15.24 11.98
N ILE A 183 -80.82 -15.83 13.18
CA ILE A 183 -80.09 -17.06 13.59
C ILE A 183 -80.89 -18.33 13.16
N PRO A 184 -80.32 -19.56 13.18
CA PRO A 184 -80.31 -20.35 14.43
C PRO A 184 -79.05 -21.21 14.69
N ASN A 185 -78.85 -21.56 15.96
CA ASN A 185 -78.00 -22.66 16.45
C ASN A 185 -78.92 -23.89 16.69
N PRO A 186 -78.45 -25.17 16.75
CA PRO A 186 -77.86 -25.66 18.01
C PRO A 186 -76.87 -26.86 17.97
N ASP A 187 -76.12 -26.99 19.07
CA ASP A 187 -75.73 -28.17 19.86
C ASP A 187 -74.97 -29.43 19.34
N CYS A 188 -74.23 -29.95 20.33
CA CYS A 188 -73.68 -31.29 20.55
C CYS A 188 -72.44 -31.74 19.74
N GLY A 189 -71.45 -32.25 20.49
CA GLY A 189 -70.29 -32.95 19.93
C GLY A 189 -70.40 -34.46 20.12
N THR A 190 -69.54 -35.22 19.43
CA THR A 190 -69.03 -36.57 19.76
C THR A 190 -68.04 -36.97 18.66
N GLY A 191 -67.02 -37.78 19.00
CA GLY A 191 -66.53 -38.81 18.07
C GLY A 191 -65.35 -38.46 17.15
N MET A 192 -64.34 -39.34 17.21
CA MET A 192 -63.20 -39.41 16.28
C MET A 192 -63.61 -39.78 14.85
N ILE A 193 -62.69 -39.67 13.88
CA ILE A 193 -62.13 -40.83 13.12
C ILE A 193 -61.06 -40.40 12.10
N SER A 194 -59.93 -41.13 12.09
CA SER A 194 -59.21 -41.64 10.90
C SER A 194 -57.97 -42.42 11.42
N THR A 195 -57.98 -43.74 11.64
CA THR A 195 -57.82 -44.87 10.67
C THR A 195 -56.63 -44.69 9.69
N SER A 196 -55.74 -45.67 9.46
CA SER A 196 -55.84 -47.14 9.63
C SER A 196 -54.49 -47.88 9.89
N ILE A 197 -54.58 -49.20 10.17
CA ILE A 197 -53.65 -50.14 10.86
C ILE A 197 -53.72 -51.48 10.07
N PRO A 198 -52.70 -52.40 9.93
CA PRO A 198 -51.84 -52.93 11.00
C PRO A 198 -50.40 -53.41 10.62
N GLY A 199 -49.70 -54.06 11.58
CA GLY A 199 -48.50 -54.89 11.35
C GLY A 199 -47.68 -55.27 12.62
N SER A 200 -48.12 -56.32 13.33
CA SER A 200 -47.38 -57.35 14.13
C SER A 200 -45.91 -57.14 14.58
N ASP A 201 -45.42 -57.64 15.73
CA ASP A 201 -45.98 -58.46 16.83
C ASP A 201 -45.04 -58.43 18.06
N GLY A 202 -45.50 -58.89 19.24
CA GLY A 202 -44.62 -59.40 20.32
C GLY A 202 -44.64 -58.67 21.67
N MET A 203 -45.07 -59.37 22.72
CA MET A 203 -45.12 -58.92 24.14
C MET A 203 -44.24 -59.85 25.03
N PRO A 204 -44.23 -59.77 26.39
CA PRO A 204 -43.04 -59.44 27.20
C PRO A 204 -42.54 -60.62 28.07
N ILE A 205 -41.59 -60.40 29.01
CA ILE A 205 -41.55 -61.06 30.37
C ILE A 205 -40.42 -60.56 31.32
N SER A 206 -40.80 -60.28 32.58
CA SER A 206 -40.13 -60.48 33.90
C SER A 206 -38.74 -59.93 34.32
N ASN A 207 -38.77 -59.13 35.39
CA ASN A 207 -37.99 -59.12 36.67
C ASN A 207 -36.49 -59.53 36.76
N GLY A 208 -35.74 -58.77 37.56
CA GLY A 208 -34.49 -59.19 38.24
C GLY A 208 -33.96 -58.12 39.21
N ASN A 209 -33.78 -58.44 40.50
CA ASN A 209 -33.52 -57.49 41.60
C ASN A 209 -32.11 -57.64 42.22
N THR A 210 -31.76 -56.77 43.20
CA THR A 210 -30.54 -56.70 44.07
C THR A 210 -29.34 -55.91 43.49
N GLY A 211 -28.55 -55.07 44.19
CA GLY A 211 -28.45 -54.49 45.55
C GLY A 211 -27.08 -53.76 45.65
N SER A 212 -26.61 -53.00 46.66
CA SER A 212 -27.08 -52.37 47.93
C SER A 212 -25.90 -51.46 48.41
N GLY A 213 -25.97 -50.44 49.29
CA GLY A 213 -27.02 -49.77 50.07
C GLY A 213 -26.42 -48.93 51.24
N GLY A 214 -27.04 -47.81 51.65
CA GLY A 214 -26.61 -46.93 52.77
C GLY A 214 -25.79 -45.69 52.37
N VAL A 215 -25.76 -44.55 53.10
CA VAL A 215 -26.33 -44.15 54.43
C VAL A 215 -26.61 -42.62 54.42
N MET A 216 -27.59 -42.15 55.23
CA MET A 216 -27.92 -40.73 55.49
C MET A 216 -27.56 -40.38 56.96
N PRO A 217 -27.44 -39.10 57.40
CA PRO A 217 -28.64 -38.39 57.89
C PRO A 217 -28.63 -36.84 57.79
N THR A 218 -29.81 -36.24 57.98
CA THR A 218 -30.05 -34.81 58.32
C THR A 218 -30.09 -34.59 59.85
N PRO A 219 -30.10 -33.34 60.38
CA PRO A 219 -31.39 -32.77 60.83
C PRO A 219 -31.54 -31.21 60.79
N ASN A 220 -32.79 -30.75 60.94
CA ASN A 220 -33.25 -29.39 61.35
C ASN A 220 -33.42 -29.36 62.92
N PRO A 221 -33.88 -28.31 63.68
CA PRO A 221 -34.78 -27.19 63.31
C PRO A 221 -34.63 -25.81 64.07
N ASP A 222 -35.56 -24.87 63.79
CA ASP A 222 -36.23 -23.80 64.60
C ASP A 222 -35.55 -22.85 65.63
N SER A 223 -35.94 -21.55 65.60
CA SER A 223 -36.64 -20.82 66.70
C SER A 223 -36.90 -19.31 66.42
N ASN A 224 -37.73 -18.65 67.25
CA ASN A 224 -38.51 -17.41 66.98
C ASN A 224 -38.07 -16.13 67.75
N THR A 225 -38.73 -15.00 67.46
CA THR A 225 -38.76 -13.67 68.16
C THR A 225 -37.57 -12.72 67.90
N GLY A 226 -37.69 -11.38 67.85
CA GLY A 226 -38.83 -10.45 67.90
C GLY A 226 -38.37 -9.00 68.18
N THR A 227 -39.17 -7.96 67.82
CA THR A 227 -39.03 -6.49 68.13
C THR A 227 -38.57 -5.56 66.98
N ILE A 228 -39.21 -4.39 66.90
CA ILE A 228 -39.06 -3.24 65.97
C ILE A 228 -39.09 -1.97 66.87
N PRO A 229 -38.24 -0.91 66.73
CA PRO A 229 -38.48 0.15 65.72
C PRO A 229 -37.28 1.00 65.16
N ALA A 230 -37.34 1.30 63.84
CA ALA A 230 -37.20 2.62 63.17
C ALA A 230 -35.95 3.57 63.37
N PRO A 231 -35.65 4.51 62.44
CA PRO A 231 -35.80 4.49 60.97
C PRO A 231 -34.67 5.22 60.15
N ILE A 232 -34.81 5.29 58.81
CA ILE A 232 -34.15 6.20 57.82
C ILE A 232 -32.63 6.00 57.55
N LEU A 233 -32.26 5.58 56.32
CA LEU A 233 -31.58 6.37 55.26
C LEU A 233 -30.93 5.45 54.19
N GLY A 234 -30.92 5.86 52.92
CA GLY A 234 -29.93 5.38 51.92
C GLY A 234 -30.38 4.28 50.97
N SER A 235 -30.81 4.67 49.76
CA SER A 235 -30.91 3.77 48.61
C SER A 235 -29.55 3.67 47.89
N ASP A 236 -28.97 2.48 47.79
CA ASP A 236 -27.75 2.21 47.01
C ASP A 236 -28.04 1.23 45.85
N PRO A 237 -27.95 1.68 44.58
CA PRO A 237 -28.15 0.84 43.41
C PRO A 237 -26.81 0.49 42.70
N THR A 238 -25.91 -0.25 43.36
CA THR A 238 -24.58 -0.59 42.80
C THR A 238 -24.24 -2.09 42.72
N VAL A 239 -25.21 -2.94 42.34
CA VAL A 239 -24.92 -4.33 41.91
C VAL A 239 -25.20 -4.50 40.41
N GLY A 240 -24.27 -4.06 39.56
CA GLY A 240 -24.42 -4.14 38.10
C GLY A 240 -23.16 -3.95 37.23
N GLU A 241 -22.19 -3.13 37.64
CA GLU A 241 -21.16 -2.64 36.70
C GLU A 241 -19.96 -3.59 36.45
N ASP A 242 -19.57 -4.44 37.40
CA ASP A 242 -18.31 -5.20 37.30
C ASP A 242 -18.32 -6.34 36.27
N LYS A 243 -19.51 -6.77 35.82
CA LYS A 243 -19.65 -7.75 34.72
C LYS A 243 -19.63 -7.10 33.33
N GLU A 244 -19.61 -5.77 33.23
CA GLU A 244 -19.63 -5.05 31.95
C GLU A 244 -18.21 -4.62 31.50
N ARG A 245 -17.38 -4.06 32.39
CA ARG A 245 -15.99 -3.66 32.07
C ARG A 245 -15.17 -4.74 31.34
N PRO A 246 -15.08 -6.01 31.80
CA PRO A 246 -14.32 -7.04 31.08
C PRO A 246 -14.95 -7.42 29.73
N ARG A 247 -16.28 -7.36 29.59
CA ARG A 247 -16.98 -7.60 28.31
C ARG A 247 -16.69 -6.48 27.31
N HIS A 248 -16.79 -5.22 27.74
CA HIS A 248 -16.51 -4.05 26.91
C HIS A 248 -15.04 -4.05 26.43
N HIS A 249 -14.09 -4.36 27.32
CA HIS A 249 -12.68 -4.50 26.96
C HIS A 249 -12.44 -5.63 25.94
N LYS A 250 -13.03 -6.82 26.15
CA LYS A 250 -12.89 -7.98 25.25
C LYS A 250 -13.48 -7.73 23.87
N VAL A 251 -14.62 -7.02 23.78
CA VAL A 251 -15.24 -6.57 22.52
C VAL A 251 -14.38 -5.52 21.81
N HIS A 252 -13.88 -4.52 22.53
CA HIS A 252 -13.04 -3.47 21.94
C HIS A 252 -11.69 -4.01 21.42
N LYS A 253 -11.10 -4.99 22.12
CA LYS A 253 -9.88 -5.70 21.70
C LYS A 253 -10.10 -6.51 20.42
N LYS A 254 -11.22 -7.23 20.33
CA LYS A 254 -11.65 -7.98 19.14
C LYS A 254 -11.86 -7.09 17.92
N LEU A 255 -12.54 -5.94 18.10
CA LEU A 255 -12.77 -4.96 17.03
C LEU A 255 -11.48 -4.38 16.47
N LYS A 256 -10.53 -4.02 17.36
CA LYS A 256 -9.22 -3.51 16.97
C LYS A 256 -8.40 -4.54 16.20
N ALA A 257 -8.55 -5.84 16.50
CA ALA A 257 -7.94 -6.92 15.73
C ALA A 257 -8.58 -7.09 14.34
N GLU A 258 -9.92 -7.09 14.25
CA GLU A 258 -10.64 -7.20 12.97
C GLU A 258 -10.37 -6.00 12.04
N GLU A 259 -10.19 -4.78 12.60
CA GLU A 259 -9.78 -3.59 11.86
C GLU A 259 -8.33 -3.68 11.36
N ARG A 260 -7.42 -4.26 12.14
CA ARG A 260 -6.02 -4.50 11.73
C ARG A 260 -5.91 -5.55 10.64
N LEU A 261 -6.64 -6.64 10.77
CA LEU A 261 -6.71 -7.69 9.75
C LEU A 261 -7.16 -7.10 8.42
N ARG A 262 -8.26 -6.32 8.39
CA ARG A 262 -8.71 -5.59 7.20
C ARG A 262 -7.61 -4.74 6.54
N LYS A 263 -6.77 -4.06 7.34
CA LYS A 263 -5.70 -3.20 6.85
C LYS A 263 -4.56 -3.99 6.20
N VAL A 264 -4.17 -5.13 6.79
CA VAL A 264 -3.18 -6.06 6.23
C VAL A 264 -3.71 -6.69 4.94
N LEU A 265 -4.96 -7.16 4.95
CA LEU A 265 -5.61 -7.79 3.80
C LEU A 265 -5.71 -6.86 2.60
N MET A 266 -6.06 -5.59 2.84
CA MET A 266 -6.12 -4.58 1.78
C MET A 266 -4.72 -4.31 1.21
N LEU A 267 -3.69 -4.20 2.05
CA LEU A 267 -2.31 -4.03 1.58
C LEU A 267 -1.84 -5.21 0.70
N LEU A 268 -2.12 -6.45 1.14
CA LEU A 268 -1.79 -7.67 0.39
C LEU A 268 -2.55 -7.76 -0.94
N ALA A 269 -3.84 -7.45 -0.94
CA ALA A 269 -4.67 -7.46 -2.15
C ALA A 269 -4.24 -6.37 -3.14
N THR A 270 -4.01 -5.14 -2.66
CA THR A 270 -3.45 -4.03 -3.45
C THR A 270 -2.13 -4.45 -4.11
N PHE A 271 -1.18 -4.99 -3.34
CA PHE A 271 0.09 -5.53 -3.86
C PHE A 271 -0.08 -6.59 -4.95
N ALA A 272 -0.92 -7.61 -4.70
CA ALA A 272 -1.13 -8.69 -5.65
C ALA A 272 -1.78 -8.17 -6.95
N VAL A 273 -2.69 -7.20 -6.87
CA VAL A 273 -3.26 -6.50 -8.04
C VAL A 273 -2.18 -5.84 -8.90
N SER A 274 -1.19 -5.12 -8.34
CA SER A 274 -0.15 -4.50 -9.18
C SER A 274 0.68 -5.51 -9.96
N ILE A 275 1.17 -6.53 -9.26
CA ILE A 275 2.12 -7.48 -9.85
C ILE A 275 1.42 -8.24 -10.97
N THR A 276 0.25 -8.78 -10.65
CA THR A 276 -0.50 -9.61 -11.59
C THR A 276 -0.99 -8.79 -12.79
N TYR A 277 -1.31 -7.51 -12.60
CA TYR A 277 -1.62 -6.59 -13.71
C TYR A 277 -0.43 -6.43 -14.66
N VAL A 278 0.73 -6.00 -14.15
CA VAL A 278 1.95 -5.78 -14.97
C VAL A 278 2.39 -7.08 -15.66
N ALA A 279 2.42 -8.18 -14.92
CA ALA A 279 2.85 -9.49 -15.43
C ALA A 279 1.85 -10.13 -16.41
N GLY A 280 0.56 -9.81 -16.32
CA GLY A 280 -0.43 -10.27 -17.29
C GLY A 280 -0.26 -9.54 -18.63
N LEU A 281 -0.04 -8.22 -18.57
CA LEU A 281 0.15 -7.40 -19.77
C LEU A 281 1.51 -7.65 -20.44
N SER A 282 2.56 -7.87 -19.66
CA SER A 282 3.91 -8.23 -20.14
C SER A 282 4.21 -9.70 -19.84
N THR A 283 3.95 -10.59 -20.80
CA THR A 283 4.16 -12.03 -20.62
C THR A 283 5.64 -12.39 -20.48
N PRO A 284 5.97 -13.42 -19.67
CA PRO A 284 7.31 -13.97 -19.61
C PRO A 284 7.74 -14.46 -21.01
N GLY A 285 9.00 -14.24 -21.38
CA GLY A 285 9.50 -14.49 -22.73
C GLY A 285 9.24 -13.35 -23.73
N GLY A 286 8.45 -12.32 -23.39
CA GLY A 286 8.21 -11.18 -24.27
C GLY A 286 7.21 -11.48 -25.39
N PHE A 287 7.42 -10.82 -26.53
CA PHE A 287 6.51 -10.80 -27.69
C PHE A 287 7.28 -10.87 -29.01
N TRP A 288 6.67 -11.48 -30.01
CA TRP A 288 7.11 -11.40 -31.40
C TRP A 288 6.83 -10.00 -31.97
N ASP A 289 7.84 -9.33 -32.51
CA ASP A 289 7.75 -7.98 -33.11
C ASP A 289 8.02 -7.93 -34.62
N SER A 290 8.45 -9.05 -35.21
CA SER A 290 8.62 -9.25 -36.66
C SER A 290 7.51 -10.12 -37.27
N THR A 291 7.43 -10.13 -38.60
CA THR A 291 6.55 -11.02 -39.40
C THR A 291 7.29 -12.21 -39.99
N GLU A 292 8.52 -12.49 -39.55
CA GLU A 292 9.38 -13.51 -40.16
C GLU A 292 9.19 -14.87 -39.46
N GLY A 293 8.90 -15.90 -40.25
CA GLY A 293 8.59 -17.26 -39.76
C GLY A 293 7.09 -17.56 -39.65
N SER A 294 6.74 -18.60 -38.89
CA SER A 294 5.36 -19.09 -38.71
C SER A 294 4.57 -18.38 -37.60
N HIS A 295 5.19 -17.41 -36.92
CA HIS A 295 4.65 -16.78 -35.72
C HIS A 295 3.89 -15.49 -36.05
N HIS A 296 2.89 -15.16 -35.24
CA HIS A 296 2.09 -13.96 -35.45
C HIS A 296 2.64 -12.79 -34.60
N PRO A 297 2.82 -11.59 -35.16
CA PRO A 297 3.25 -10.43 -34.39
C PRO A 297 2.33 -10.19 -33.18
N GLY A 298 2.93 -9.99 -32.01
CA GLY A 298 2.25 -9.76 -30.74
C GLY A 298 1.72 -11.01 -30.04
N ASP A 299 1.93 -12.22 -30.60
CA ASP A 299 1.87 -13.44 -29.80
C ASP A 299 3.01 -13.46 -28.76
N ALA A 300 2.81 -14.21 -27.67
CA ALA A 300 3.87 -14.45 -26.69
C ALA A 300 4.92 -15.39 -27.29
N VAL A 301 6.20 -15.06 -27.18
CA VAL A 301 7.30 -15.93 -27.64
C VAL A 301 7.26 -17.29 -26.93
N LEU A 302 6.86 -17.29 -25.66
CA LEU A 302 6.72 -18.49 -24.84
C LEU A 302 5.63 -19.47 -25.31
N LYS A 303 4.75 -19.06 -26.23
CA LYS A 303 3.62 -19.86 -26.72
C LYS A 303 4.10 -21.05 -27.56
N ASP A 304 5.14 -20.84 -28.35
CA ASP A 304 5.55 -21.77 -29.41
C ASP A 304 6.31 -22.97 -28.84
N ASN A 305 7.32 -22.72 -27.99
CA ASN A 305 8.17 -23.78 -27.43
C ASN A 305 7.74 -24.21 -26.01
N HIS A 306 6.99 -23.37 -25.29
CA HIS A 306 6.68 -23.55 -23.86
C HIS A 306 5.19 -23.30 -23.54
N GLY A 307 4.30 -23.48 -24.53
CA GLY A 307 2.86 -23.18 -24.45
C GLY A 307 2.12 -23.66 -23.18
N PRO A 308 2.35 -24.89 -22.65
CA PRO A 308 1.73 -25.34 -21.40
C PRO A 308 2.13 -24.48 -20.19
N ARG A 309 3.40 -24.07 -20.09
CA ARG A 309 3.89 -23.18 -19.02
C ARG A 309 3.24 -21.80 -19.13
N LEU A 310 3.16 -21.24 -20.33
CA LEU A 310 2.48 -19.97 -20.58
C LEU A 310 0.98 -20.03 -20.20
N THR A 311 0.31 -21.15 -20.50
CA THR A 311 -1.10 -21.34 -20.15
C THR A 311 -1.29 -21.38 -18.63
N VAL A 312 -0.46 -22.14 -17.91
CA VAL A 312 -0.47 -22.16 -16.43
C VAL A 312 -0.18 -20.77 -15.87
N PHE A 313 0.84 -20.07 -16.39
CA PHE A 313 1.16 -18.69 -16.02
C PHE A 313 -0.07 -17.77 -16.13
N LEU A 314 -0.72 -17.73 -17.30
CA LEU A 314 -1.86 -16.84 -17.54
C LEU A 314 -3.05 -17.17 -16.63
N LEU A 315 -3.40 -18.45 -16.46
CA LEU A 315 -4.51 -18.86 -15.59
C LEU A 315 -4.24 -18.55 -14.11
N CYS A 316 -3.04 -18.85 -13.60
CA CYS A 316 -2.65 -18.58 -12.22
C CYS A 316 -2.50 -17.07 -11.93
N ASN A 317 -2.00 -16.30 -12.90
CA ASN A 317 -1.87 -14.85 -12.78
C ASN A 317 -3.23 -14.14 -12.83
N THR A 318 -4.13 -14.54 -13.75
CA THR A 318 -5.50 -14.00 -13.85
C THR A 318 -6.35 -14.35 -12.64
N THR A 319 -6.24 -15.57 -12.10
CA THR A 319 -6.92 -15.92 -10.84
C THR A 319 -6.42 -15.08 -9.67
N ALA A 320 -5.10 -14.90 -9.54
CA ALA A 320 -4.53 -14.07 -8.49
C ALA A 320 -4.94 -12.59 -8.61
N PHE A 321 -4.95 -12.02 -9.82
CA PHE A 321 -5.45 -10.67 -10.10
C PHE A 321 -6.91 -10.51 -9.66
N MET A 322 -7.79 -11.39 -10.14
CA MET A 322 -9.23 -11.29 -9.92
C MET A 322 -9.64 -11.61 -8.48
N ALA A 323 -9.00 -12.58 -7.82
CA ALA A 323 -9.19 -12.84 -6.40
C ALA A 323 -8.79 -11.62 -5.55
N SER A 324 -7.72 -10.94 -5.93
CA SER A 324 -7.22 -9.74 -5.23
C SER A 324 -8.10 -8.51 -5.47
N LEU A 325 -8.61 -8.32 -6.70
CA LEU A 325 -9.67 -7.32 -6.96
C LEU A 325 -10.93 -7.62 -6.15
N LEU A 326 -11.37 -8.89 -6.09
CA LEU A 326 -12.54 -9.29 -5.32
C LEU A 326 -12.37 -9.04 -3.81
N ILE A 327 -11.20 -9.31 -3.25
CA ILE A 327 -10.84 -8.91 -1.87
C ILE A 327 -10.97 -7.39 -1.74
N THR A 328 -10.37 -6.62 -2.63
CA THR A 328 -10.35 -5.15 -2.58
C THR A 328 -11.76 -4.57 -2.61
N ILE A 329 -12.61 -5.05 -3.52
CA ILE A 329 -14.02 -4.67 -3.65
C ILE A 329 -14.83 -5.06 -2.42
N LEU A 330 -14.63 -6.27 -1.86
CA LEU A 330 -15.30 -6.71 -0.63
C LEU A 330 -14.91 -5.85 0.58
N LEU A 331 -13.65 -5.43 0.68
CA LEU A 331 -13.17 -4.59 1.77
C LEU A 331 -13.67 -3.13 1.65
N ILE A 332 -13.85 -2.62 0.43
CA ILE A 332 -14.41 -1.30 0.12
C ILE A 332 -15.93 -1.25 0.33
N VAL A 333 -16.69 -2.14 -0.31
CA VAL A 333 -18.16 -2.03 -0.37
C VAL A 333 -18.81 -2.36 0.97
N ASP A 334 -18.34 -3.41 1.65
CA ASP A 334 -19.10 -4.10 2.72
C ASP A 334 -18.60 -3.75 4.15
N GLY A 335 -17.89 -2.62 4.28
CA GLY A 335 -17.13 -2.23 5.47
C GLY A 335 -17.87 -2.26 6.81
N LYS A 336 -19.17 -1.93 6.81
CA LYS A 336 -20.01 -1.92 8.03
C LYS A 336 -20.55 -3.31 8.42
N ARG A 337 -20.65 -4.27 7.50
CA ARG A 337 -21.38 -5.54 7.70
C ARG A 337 -20.49 -6.75 8.06
N LEU A 338 -19.19 -6.68 7.80
CA LEU A 338 -18.21 -7.71 8.24
C LEU A 338 -18.25 -7.99 9.76
N ARG A 339 -18.76 -7.02 10.55
CA ARG A 339 -18.91 -7.07 12.01
C ARG A 339 -20.13 -7.86 12.50
N LYS A 340 -21.13 -8.18 11.65
CA LYS A 340 -22.43 -8.75 12.07
C LYS A 340 -22.75 -10.19 11.60
N LYS A 341 -22.19 -10.72 10.49
CA LYS A 341 -22.43 -12.11 10.02
C LYS A 341 -21.11 -12.87 9.83
N LYS A 342 -20.77 -13.77 10.76
CA LYS A 342 -19.35 -14.16 10.99
C LYS A 342 -18.83 -15.40 10.27
N THR A 343 -19.67 -16.35 9.86
CA THR A 343 -19.20 -17.72 9.54
C THR A 343 -18.88 -17.98 8.06
N GLY A 344 -19.72 -17.53 7.12
CA GLY A 344 -19.51 -17.77 5.68
C GLY A 344 -18.52 -16.80 5.01
N ARG A 345 -18.78 -15.49 5.11
CA ARG A 345 -18.00 -14.46 4.39
C ARG A 345 -16.54 -14.34 4.84
N SER A 346 -16.24 -14.64 6.11
CA SER A 346 -14.85 -14.66 6.61
C SER A 346 -14.03 -15.83 6.04
N ARG A 347 -14.68 -16.99 5.81
CA ARG A 347 -14.05 -18.14 5.14
C ARG A 347 -13.79 -17.84 3.66
N MET A 348 -14.75 -17.20 2.98
CA MET A 348 -14.56 -16.75 1.60
C MET A 348 -13.38 -15.79 1.45
N LEU A 349 -13.30 -14.77 2.32
CA LEU A 349 -12.19 -13.80 2.29
C LEU A 349 -10.83 -14.47 2.48
N TYR A 350 -10.75 -15.47 3.39
CA TYR A 350 -9.54 -16.26 3.59
C TYR A 350 -9.21 -17.15 2.38
N GLY A 351 -10.22 -17.80 1.80
CA GLY A 351 -10.08 -18.58 0.56
C GLY A 351 -9.53 -17.75 -0.60
N CYS A 352 -10.02 -16.53 -0.81
CA CYS A 352 -9.49 -15.63 -1.84
C CYS A 352 -8.01 -15.29 -1.64
N ILE A 353 -7.52 -15.17 -0.39
CA ILE A 353 -6.10 -14.91 -0.11
C ILE A 353 -5.25 -16.12 -0.48
N VAL A 354 -5.69 -17.33 -0.08
CA VAL A 354 -4.97 -18.56 -0.39
C VAL A 354 -4.91 -18.75 -1.90
N VAL A 355 -6.02 -18.53 -2.61
CA VAL A 355 -6.05 -18.54 -4.09
C VAL A 355 -5.12 -17.48 -4.68
N ALA A 356 -5.08 -16.26 -4.14
CA ALA A 356 -4.19 -15.20 -4.64
C ALA A 356 -2.70 -15.51 -4.42
N LEU A 357 -2.32 -16.01 -3.24
CA LEU A 357 -0.94 -16.36 -2.91
C LEU A 357 -0.47 -17.60 -3.69
N VAL A 358 -1.29 -18.65 -3.78
CA VAL A 358 -0.98 -19.86 -4.56
C VAL A 358 -0.92 -19.53 -6.05
N GLY A 359 -1.84 -18.71 -6.56
CA GLY A 359 -1.82 -18.23 -7.93
C GLY A 359 -0.57 -17.41 -8.25
N LEU A 360 -0.12 -16.55 -7.33
CA LEU A 360 1.14 -15.80 -7.47
C LEU A 360 2.36 -16.74 -7.53
N VAL A 361 2.46 -17.72 -6.62
CA VAL A 361 3.58 -18.68 -6.62
C VAL A 361 3.58 -19.55 -7.88
N ALA A 362 2.42 -20.07 -8.28
CA ALA A 362 2.30 -20.91 -9.47
C ALA A 362 2.61 -20.11 -10.76
N ALA A 363 2.16 -18.86 -10.85
CA ALA A 363 2.54 -17.97 -11.94
C ALA A 363 4.04 -17.66 -11.94
N TYR A 364 4.64 -17.34 -10.79
CA TYR A 364 6.08 -17.12 -10.70
C TYR A 364 6.88 -18.32 -11.23
N ILE A 365 6.56 -19.54 -10.78
CA ILE A 365 7.24 -20.76 -11.22
C ILE A 365 7.04 -20.98 -12.73
N ALA A 366 5.81 -20.89 -13.22
CA ALA A 366 5.49 -21.13 -14.62
C ALA A 366 6.10 -20.10 -15.59
N GLY A 367 6.27 -18.86 -15.15
CA GLY A 367 6.86 -17.78 -15.96
C GLY A 367 8.39 -17.68 -15.90
N SER A 368 8.98 -17.92 -14.73
CA SER A 368 10.44 -17.77 -14.52
C SER A 368 11.24 -19.03 -14.86
N CYS A 369 10.67 -20.23 -14.69
CA CYS A 369 11.39 -21.50 -14.88
C CYS A 369 11.17 -22.05 -16.29
N ARG A 370 12.26 -22.36 -17.00
CA ARG A 370 12.25 -23.00 -18.33
C ARG A 370 12.55 -24.49 -18.25
N GLU A 371 13.63 -24.81 -17.55
CA GLU A 371 14.05 -26.18 -17.26
C GLU A 371 13.18 -26.86 -16.18
N ILE A 372 13.25 -28.19 -16.11
CA ILE A 372 12.59 -28.97 -15.05
C ILE A 372 13.33 -28.78 -13.71
N ASP A 373 14.67 -28.73 -13.73
CA ASP A 373 15.50 -28.59 -12.54
C ASP A 373 15.25 -27.27 -11.79
N THR A 374 15.15 -26.15 -12.53
CA THR A 374 14.80 -24.84 -11.95
C THR A 374 13.37 -24.84 -11.39
N THR A 375 12.44 -25.51 -12.07
CA THR A 375 11.06 -25.71 -11.59
C THR A 375 11.05 -26.50 -10.26
N ALA A 376 11.78 -27.61 -10.20
CA ALA A 376 11.91 -28.46 -9.02
C ALA A 376 12.59 -27.72 -7.85
N TYR A 377 13.62 -26.91 -8.12
CA TYR A 377 14.26 -26.07 -7.11
C TYR A 377 13.26 -25.12 -6.45
N VAL A 378 12.46 -24.36 -7.21
CA VAL A 378 11.52 -23.38 -6.62
C VAL A 378 10.39 -24.09 -5.87
N PHE A 379 9.87 -25.21 -6.37
CA PHE A 379 8.90 -26.02 -5.61
C PHE A 379 9.50 -26.59 -4.31
N SER A 380 10.72 -27.12 -4.37
CA SER A 380 11.44 -27.63 -3.19
C SER A 380 11.71 -26.51 -2.17
N LEU A 381 12.01 -25.29 -2.63
CA LEU A 381 12.22 -24.13 -1.79
C LEU A 381 10.91 -23.72 -1.08
N VAL A 382 9.80 -23.65 -1.81
CA VAL A 382 8.47 -23.39 -1.21
C VAL A 382 8.11 -24.47 -0.19
N GLY A 383 8.30 -25.74 -0.52
CA GLY A 383 8.07 -26.88 0.39
C GLY A 383 8.95 -26.84 1.63
N ALA A 384 10.25 -26.60 1.47
CA ALA A 384 11.22 -26.52 2.56
C ALA A 384 10.91 -25.38 3.53
N VAL A 385 10.51 -24.20 3.04
CA VAL A 385 10.21 -23.07 3.92
C VAL A 385 8.82 -23.20 4.57
N LEU A 386 7.83 -23.82 3.91
CA LEU A 386 6.57 -24.22 4.56
C LEU A 386 6.81 -25.27 5.66
N ALA A 387 7.68 -26.25 5.42
CA ALA A 387 8.09 -27.24 6.42
C ALA A 387 8.83 -26.57 7.59
N MET A 388 9.76 -25.65 7.32
CA MET A 388 10.45 -24.86 8.35
C MET A 388 9.44 -24.08 9.21
N ALA A 389 8.48 -23.39 8.60
CA ALA A 389 7.44 -22.66 9.32
C ALA A 389 6.57 -23.60 10.19
N HIS A 390 6.25 -24.81 9.71
CA HIS A 390 5.53 -25.83 10.46
C HIS A 390 6.34 -26.40 11.65
N ILE A 391 7.61 -26.70 11.44
CA ILE A 391 8.52 -27.19 12.50
C ILE A 391 8.68 -26.12 13.60
N ILE A 392 8.81 -24.85 13.22
CA ILE A 392 8.91 -23.72 14.13
C ILE A 392 7.59 -23.50 14.89
N LEU A 393 6.43 -23.66 14.24
CA LEU A 393 5.13 -23.62 14.89
C LEU A 393 4.99 -24.76 15.93
N LEU A 394 5.39 -25.98 15.57
CA LEU A 394 5.41 -27.13 16.48
C LEU A 394 6.35 -26.91 17.67
N TYR A 395 7.56 -26.39 17.44
CA TYR A 395 8.49 -26.03 18.51
C TYR A 395 7.93 -24.94 19.43
N GLY A 396 7.27 -23.90 18.87
CA GLY A 396 6.62 -22.85 19.66
C GLY A 396 5.47 -23.38 20.54
N ILE A 397 4.67 -24.32 20.02
CA ILE A 397 3.62 -25.01 20.80
C ILE A 397 4.24 -25.90 21.90
N TYR A 398 5.29 -26.66 21.56
CA TYR A 398 6.01 -27.54 22.49
C TYR A 398 6.71 -26.77 23.62
N ALA A 399 7.35 -25.64 23.30
CA ALA A 399 7.91 -24.74 24.29
C ALA A 399 6.82 -24.11 25.18
N SER A 400 5.71 -23.65 24.57
CA SER A 400 4.59 -23.07 25.33
C SER A 400 3.88 -24.08 26.24
N SER A 401 3.98 -25.39 25.97
CA SER A 401 3.41 -26.45 26.82
C SER A 401 4.36 -26.91 27.94
N ARG A 402 5.65 -26.51 27.93
CA ARG A 402 6.57 -26.72 29.06
C ARG A 402 6.61 -25.59 30.09
N CYS A 403 6.00 -24.43 29.82
CA CYS A 403 5.76 -23.42 30.86
C CYS A 403 4.50 -23.76 31.69
N SER A 404 4.69 -24.48 32.80
CA SER A 404 3.69 -24.53 33.88
C SER A 404 3.73 -23.24 34.74
N PRO A 405 2.63 -22.85 35.39
CA PRO A 405 2.54 -21.57 36.07
C PRO A 405 3.24 -21.60 37.44
N VAL A 406 4.09 -20.60 37.72
CA VAL A 406 4.65 -20.35 39.05
C VAL A 406 4.45 -18.87 39.41
N GLN A 407 3.93 -18.65 40.62
CA GLN A 407 3.66 -17.38 41.32
C GLN A 407 2.89 -16.27 40.58
N GLN A 408 1.62 -16.08 40.98
CA GLN A 408 0.95 -14.78 40.92
C GLN A 408 1.50 -13.86 42.03
N THR A 409 2.19 -12.79 41.64
CA THR A 409 2.26 -11.51 42.39
C THR A 409 2.72 -10.43 41.41
N GLY A 410 1.82 -9.51 41.01
CA GLY A 410 2.16 -8.41 40.08
C GLY A 410 1.14 -8.08 38.99
N GLU A 411 -0.17 -8.11 39.29
CA GLU A 411 -1.23 -7.90 38.27
C GLU A 411 -1.24 -6.49 37.63
N VAL A 412 -0.65 -5.48 38.27
CA VAL A 412 -0.58 -4.10 37.73
C VAL A 412 0.61 -3.90 36.80
N GLU A 413 1.76 -4.53 37.07
CA GLU A 413 2.98 -4.35 36.29
C GLU A 413 2.99 -5.25 35.04
N GLN A 414 2.61 -6.53 35.19
CA GLN A 414 2.45 -7.45 34.05
C GLN A 414 1.44 -6.95 33.01
N THR A 415 0.41 -6.18 33.41
CA THR A 415 -0.58 -5.65 32.46
C THR A 415 -0.05 -4.46 31.68
N VAL A 416 0.83 -3.63 32.26
CA VAL A 416 1.52 -2.54 31.55
C VAL A 416 2.55 -3.09 30.56
N ASP A 417 3.39 -4.04 30.97
CA ASP A 417 4.41 -4.65 30.11
C ASP A 417 3.82 -5.44 28.94
N ASN A 418 2.80 -6.27 29.20
CA ASN A 418 2.09 -6.98 28.14
C ASN A 418 1.38 -6.02 27.14
N VAL A 419 1.03 -4.80 27.57
CA VAL A 419 0.47 -3.77 26.68
C VAL A 419 1.58 -3.01 25.93
N SER A 420 2.72 -2.76 26.56
CA SER A 420 3.88 -2.09 25.94
C SER A 420 4.52 -2.97 24.86
N GLY A 421 4.92 -4.20 25.21
CA GLY A 421 5.52 -5.16 24.29
C GLY A 421 4.61 -5.47 23.10
N ARG A 422 3.29 -5.56 23.31
CA ARG A 422 2.33 -5.79 22.22
C ARG A 422 2.22 -4.60 21.26
N LYS A 423 2.33 -3.35 21.75
CA LYS A 423 2.41 -2.15 20.88
C LYS A 423 3.72 -2.12 20.07
N ALA A 424 4.84 -2.58 20.63
CA ALA A 424 6.12 -2.69 19.91
C ALA A 424 6.06 -3.76 18.81
N LEU A 425 5.56 -4.95 19.14
CA LEU A 425 5.31 -6.06 18.22
C LEU A 425 4.41 -5.64 17.03
N ASP A 426 3.31 -4.94 17.31
CA ASP A 426 2.40 -4.40 16.28
C ASP A 426 3.08 -3.40 15.32
N LYS A 427 4.04 -2.60 15.82
CA LYS A 427 4.82 -1.66 15.00
C LYS A 427 5.80 -2.41 14.11
N ALA A 428 6.54 -3.38 14.65
CA ALA A 428 7.48 -4.20 13.89
C ALA A 428 6.77 -4.92 12.72
N ARG A 429 5.67 -5.63 13.00
CA ARG A 429 4.82 -6.31 11.99
C ARG A 429 4.47 -5.43 10.80
N SER A 430 4.09 -4.18 11.04
CA SER A 430 3.74 -3.23 9.99
C SER A 430 4.92 -2.83 9.10
N LEU A 431 6.16 -2.85 9.61
CA LEU A 431 7.36 -2.54 8.84
C LEU A 431 7.85 -3.77 8.07
N VAL A 432 7.87 -4.93 8.73
CA VAL A 432 8.23 -6.21 8.10
C VAL A 432 7.31 -6.54 6.94
N LEU A 433 5.98 -6.42 7.15
CA LEU A 433 5.02 -6.63 6.07
C LEU A 433 5.29 -5.72 4.87
N LEU A 434 5.60 -4.45 5.11
CA LEU A 434 5.84 -3.49 4.04
C LEU A 434 7.14 -3.83 3.27
N LEU A 435 8.21 -4.21 3.96
CA LEU A 435 9.46 -4.65 3.31
C LEU A 435 9.26 -5.95 2.52
N ALA A 436 8.66 -6.97 3.12
CA ALA A 436 8.46 -8.27 2.47
C ALA A 436 7.49 -8.18 1.28
N THR A 437 6.46 -7.33 1.39
CA THR A 437 5.58 -6.99 0.25
C THR A 437 6.38 -6.34 -0.89
N LEU A 438 7.25 -5.40 -0.57
CA LEU A 438 8.08 -4.70 -1.55
C LEU A 438 9.09 -5.64 -2.25
N ALA A 439 9.80 -6.44 -1.47
CA ALA A 439 10.83 -7.37 -1.94
C ALA A 439 10.22 -8.49 -2.80
N ALA A 440 9.04 -9.02 -2.42
CA ALA A 440 8.27 -9.92 -3.28
C ALA A 440 7.88 -9.28 -4.63
N ALA A 441 7.60 -7.98 -4.69
CA ALA A 441 7.26 -7.31 -5.95
C ALA A 441 8.45 -7.24 -6.91
N ILE A 442 9.58 -6.71 -6.43
CA ILE A 442 10.75 -6.53 -7.30
C ILE A 442 11.34 -7.87 -7.75
N THR A 443 11.38 -8.87 -6.88
CA THR A 443 11.87 -10.22 -7.20
C THR A 443 10.94 -10.99 -8.14
N TYR A 444 9.63 -10.82 -8.01
CA TYR A 444 8.66 -11.35 -8.97
C TYR A 444 8.89 -10.73 -10.35
N THR A 445 8.98 -9.39 -10.45
CA THR A 445 9.21 -8.72 -11.74
C THR A 445 10.53 -9.14 -12.39
N ALA A 446 11.62 -9.19 -11.61
CA ALA A 446 12.94 -9.63 -12.09
C ALA A 446 13.02 -11.11 -12.46
N GLY A 447 12.13 -11.96 -11.91
CA GLY A 447 12.03 -13.37 -12.29
C GLY A 447 11.35 -13.59 -13.64
N LEU A 448 10.51 -12.66 -14.09
CA LEU A 448 9.81 -12.73 -15.38
C LEU A 448 10.51 -11.95 -16.51
N ASP A 449 11.23 -10.87 -16.15
CA ASP A 449 12.07 -10.04 -17.01
C ASP A 449 13.54 -10.16 -16.54
N PRO A 450 14.25 -11.24 -16.91
CA PRO A 450 15.59 -11.54 -16.38
C PRO A 450 16.67 -10.60 -16.94
N PRO A 451 17.74 -10.34 -16.17
CA PRO A 451 18.86 -9.52 -16.60
C PRO A 451 19.58 -10.15 -17.79
N GLY A 452 20.00 -9.30 -18.73
CA GLY A 452 20.53 -9.72 -20.03
C GLY A 452 19.46 -9.89 -21.11
N GLY A 453 18.18 -9.85 -20.76
CA GLY A 453 17.10 -9.97 -21.74
C GLY A 453 16.86 -11.42 -22.18
N LEU A 454 16.14 -11.55 -23.29
CA LEU A 454 15.56 -12.80 -23.77
C LEU A 454 15.82 -12.90 -25.27
N TRP A 455 16.19 -14.10 -25.76
CA TRP A 455 16.38 -14.34 -27.19
C TRP A 455 15.10 -14.05 -27.98
N GLN A 456 15.21 -13.49 -29.18
CA GLN A 456 14.08 -13.24 -30.08
C GLN A 456 14.10 -14.15 -31.32
N ASP A 457 14.95 -15.17 -31.33
CA ASP A 457 15.18 -16.07 -32.45
C ASP A 457 15.45 -17.50 -31.98
N ASN A 458 15.31 -18.46 -32.90
CA ASN A 458 15.62 -19.87 -32.66
C ASN A 458 16.92 -20.22 -33.40
N SER A 459 17.90 -20.74 -32.67
CA SER A 459 19.18 -21.19 -33.21
C SER A 459 19.56 -22.57 -32.67
N ASN A 460 20.70 -23.11 -33.11
CA ASN A 460 21.20 -24.39 -32.62
C ASN A 460 21.69 -24.36 -31.16
N SER A 461 21.88 -23.17 -30.56
CA SER A 461 22.39 -23.01 -29.18
C SER A 461 21.38 -22.42 -28.20
N HIS A 462 20.29 -21.82 -28.69
CA HIS A 462 19.27 -21.18 -27.88
C HIS A 462 17.90 -21.16 -28.56
N MET A 463 16.84 -21.07 -27.77
CA MET A 463 15.46 -20.95 -28.25
C MET A 463 14.89 -19.56 -27.96
N ALA A 464 13.95 -19.14 -28.80
CA ALA A 464 13.27 -17.87 -28.64
C ALA A 464 12.58 -17.79 -27.27
N GLY A 465 12.77 -16.66 -26.62
CA GLY A 465 12.27 -16.33 -25.30
C GLY A 465 13.15 -16.82 -24.16
N ASP A 466 14.20 -17.63 -24.37
CA ASP A 466 15.10 -18.06 -23.29
C ASP A 466 16.03 -16.93 -22.83
N PRO A 467 16.46 -16.90 -21.54
CA PRO A 467 17.28 -15.81 -21.03
C PRO A 467 18.67 -15.79 -21.67
N ILE A 468 19.07 -14.65 -22.25
CA ILE A 468 20.36 -14.55 -22.95
C ILE A 468 21.53 -14.81 -21.99
N LEU A 469 21.43 -14.32 -20.75
CA LEU A 469 22.43 -14.54 -19.72
C LEU A 469 22.59 -16.01 -19.30
N LEU A 470 21.57 -16.87 -19.50
CA LEU A 470 21.68 -18.31 -19.25
C LEU A 470 22.61 -18.96 -20.27
N THR A 471 22.55 -18.56 -21.53
CA THR A 471 23.32 -19.14 -22.63
C THR A 471 24.73 -18.54 -22.73
N THR A 472 24.89 -17.23 -22.47
CA THR A 472 26.21 -16.58 -22.49
C THR A 472 27.00 -16.74 -21.19
N ASN A 473 26.34 -16.76 -20.02
CA ASN A 473 27.00 -16.97 -18.73
C ASN A 473 26.12 -17.71 -17.71
N ALA A 474 25.91 -19.01 -17.97
CA ALA A 474 25.07 -19.89 -17.14
C ALA A 474 25.35 -19.82 -15.63
N ARG A 475 26.62 -19.64 -15.20
CA ARG A 475 26.98 -19.52 -13.78
C ARG A 475 26.39 -18.26 -13.15
N ARG A 476 26.51 -17.13 -13.85
CA ARG A 476 25.99 -15.83 -13.42
C ARG A 476 24.46 -15.82 -13.40
N TYR A 477 23.82 -16.35 -14.45
CA TYR A 477 22.36 -16.47 -14.47
C TYR A 477 21.84 -17.38 -13.34
N LYS A 478 22.45 -18.55 -13.11
CA LYS A 478 22.05 -19.45 -12.02
C LYS A 478 22.21 -18.78 -10.64
N ALA A 479 23.31 -18.04 -10.42
CA ALA A 479 23.49 -17.25 -9.21
C ALA A 479 22.40 -16.17 -9.02
N PHE A 480 22.08 -15.42 -10.08
CA PHE A 480 20.97 -14.45 -10.07
C PHE A 480 19.63 -15.14 -9.74
N PHE A 481 19.28 -16.18 -10.48
CA PHE A 481 17.99 -16.86 -10.40
C PHE A 481 17.75 -17.47 -9.01
N TYR A 482 18.75 -18.15 -8.44
CA TYR A 482 18.63 -18.75 -7.11
C TYR A 482 18.52 -17.68 -6.00
N CYS A 483 19.34 -16.63 -6.04
CA CYS A 483 19.27 -15.53 -5.07
C CYS A 483 17.92 -14.78 -5.14
N ASN A 484 17.45 -14.50 -6.35
CA ASN A 484 16.16 -13.83 -6.59
C ASN A 484 14.97 -14.69 -6.13
N SER A 485 15.02 -16.01 -6.39
CA SER A 485 14.00 -16.97 -5.92
C SER A 485 14.00 -17.12 -4.39
N ILE A 486 15.18 -17.10 -3.75
CA ILE A 486 15.30 -17.12 -2.28
C ILE A 486 14.65 -15.87 -1.68
N ALA A 487 14.94 -14.68 -2.21
CA ALA A 487 14.31 -13.44 -1.76
C ALA A 487 12.79 -13.47 -1.97
N PHE A 488 12.30 -13.87 -3.14
CA PHE A 488 10.87 -13.99 -3.41
C PHE A 488 10.14 -14.91 -2.40
N VAL A 489 10.65 -16.12 -2.17
CA VAL A 489 10.02 -17.07 -1.23
C VAL A 489 10.18 -16.62 0.23
N ALA A 490 11.35 -16.11 0.62
CA ALA A 490 11.57 -15.57 1.97
C ALA A 490 10.63 -14.39 2.28
N SER A 491 10.39 -13.51 1.30
CA SER A 491 9.42 -12.44 1.37
C SER A 491 7.98 -12.95 1.54
N LEU A 492 7.51 -13.89 0.72
CA LEU A 492 6.18 -14.49 0.89
C LEU A 492 6.01 -15.15 2.26
N VAL A 493 7.07 -15.80 2.75
CA VAL A 493 7.08 -16.43 4.06
C VAL A 493 7.03 -15.38 5.16
N ALA A 494 7.79 -14.29 5.09
CA ALA A 494 7.68 -13.17 6.02
C ALA A 494 6.26 -12.56 6.04
N ILE A 495 5.60 -12.44 4.88
CA ILE A 495 4.18 -12.01 4.77
C ILE A 495 3.23 -12.99 5.50
N ILE A 496 3.46 -14.30 5.41
CA ILE A 496 2.65 -15.32 6.11
C ILE A 496 2.96 -15.33 7.61
N LEU A 497 4.25 -15.31 8.00
CA LEU A 497 4.71 -15.30 9.39
C LEU A 497 4.12 -14.11 10.17
N VAL A 498 4.12 -12.91 9.59
CA VAL A 498 3.55 -11.69 10.20
C VAL A 498 2.05 -11.81 10.52
N GLN A 499 1.31 -12.67 9.81
CA GLN A 499 -0.12 -12.90 10.07
C GLN A 499 -0.36 -13.79 11.30
N THR A 500 0.63 -14.57 11.73
CA THR A 500 0.52 -15.47 12.89
C THR A 500 0.93 -14.76 14.18
N ASP A 501 0.06 -14.78 15.20
CA ASP A 501 0.29 -13.97 16.42
C ASP A 501 1.48 -14.50 17.26
N ILE A 502 1.88 -15.77 17.05
CA ILE A 502 2.91 -16.50 17.80
C ILE A 502 4.32 -16.34 17.18
N LEU A 503 4.50 -16.55 15.87
CA LEU A 503 5.86 -16.63 15.28
C LEU A 503 6.60 -15.29 15.24
N VAL A 504 5.88 -14.16 15.34
CA VAL A 504 6.51 -12.83 15.42
C VAL A 504 7.27 -12.59 16.74
N ARG A 505 7.12 -13.46 17.75
CA ARG A 505 7.92 -13.39 19.00
C ARG A 505 9.31 -14.03 18.88
N HIS A 506 9.67 -14.65 17.75
CA HIS A 506 10.93 -15.38 17.59
C HIS A 506 11.83 -14.74 16.52
N HIS A 507 13.15 -14.90 16.66
CA HIS A 507 14.20 -14.45 15.71
C HIS A 507 14.02 -14.95 14.27
N VAL A 508 13.09 -15.88 14.03
CA VAL A 508 12.72 -16.43 12.72
C VAL A 508 12.26 -15.34 11.74
N LEU A 509 11.50 -14.34 12.22
CA LEU A 509 11.06 -13.26 11.34
C LEU A 509 12.23 -12.38 10.90
N GLU A 510 13.16 -12.10 11.81
CA GLU A 510 14.37 -11.33 11.53
C GLU A 510 15.31 -12.12 10.60
N ALA A 511 15.47 -13.42 10.83
CA ALA A 511 16.23 -14.32 9.95
C ALA A 511 15.66 -14.38 8.53
N ALA A 512 14.32 -14.47 8.39
CA ALA A 512 13.66 -14.45 7.09
C ALA A 512 13.88 -13.11 6.34
N MET A 513 13.85 -11.97 7.05
CA MET A 513 14.15 -10.66 6.46
C MET A 513 15.63 -10.48 6.10
N ILE A 514 16.54 -11.02 6.91
CA ILE A 514 17.98 -10.98 6.63
C ILE A 514 18.29 -11.84 5.39
N LEU A 515 17.69 -13.03 5.29
CA LEU A 515 17.78 -13.90 4.12
C LEU A 515 17.24 -13.25 2.85
N ASP A 516 16.09 -12.55 2.94
CA ASP A 516 15.50 -11.76 1.86
C ASP A 516 16.46 -10.65 1.37
N LEU A 517 17.02 -9.87 2.29
CA LEU A 517 17.96 -8.78 1.96
C LEU A 517 19.29 -9.30 1.37
N PHE A 518 19.83 -10.43 1.86
CA PHE A 518 20.99 -11.06 1.24
C PHE A 518 20.67 -11.65 -0.15
N GLY A 519 19.48 -12.24 -0.33
CA GLY A 519 19.01 -12.69 -1.64
C GLY A 519 18.91 -11.53 -2.65
N LEU A 520 18.41 -10.37 -2.22
CA LEU A 520 18.39 -9.14 -3.04
C LEU A 520 19.80 -8.65 -3.39
N ILE A 521 20.75 -8.61 -2.45
CA ILE A 521 22.15 -8.22 -2.72
C ILE A 521 22.78 -9.19 -3.73
N GLY A 522 22.64 -10.49 -3.53
CA GLY A 522 23.20 -11.52 -4.40
C GLY A 522 22.61 -11.48 -5.81
N ALA A 523 21.28 -11.33 -5.92
CA ALA A 523 20.60 -11.18 -7.20
C ALA A 523 21.03 -9.89 -7.92
N TYR A 524 21.10 -8.76 -7.22
CA TYR A 524 21.57 -7.50 -7.79
C TYR A 524 23.00 -7.62 -8.32
N ALA A 525 23.93 -8.13 -7.51
CA ALA A 525 25.33 -8.26 -7.90
C ALA A 525 25.53 -9.24 -9.08
N ALA A 526 24.80 -10.36 -9.11
CA ALA A 526 24.88 -11.31 -10.21
C ALA A 526 24.27 -10.75 -11.51
N GLY A 527 23.10 -10.11 -11.44
CA GLY A 527 22.34 -9.68 -12.63
C GLY A 527 22.77 -8.33 -13.23
N SER A 528 23.11 -7.34 -12.40
CA SER A 528 23.49 -5.99 -12.88
C SER A 528 24.90 -5.94 -13.45
N CYS A 529 25.80 -6.82 -13.00
CA CYS A 529 27.19 -6.86 -13.42
C CYS A 529 27.38 -7.83 -14.60
N ARG A 530 28.39 -7.58 -15.44
CA ARG A 530 28.82 -8.49 -16.52
C ARG A 530 30.12 -9.20 -16.21
N ASP A 531 31.05 -8.51 -15.57
CA ASP A 531 32.36 -9.03 -15.14
C ASP A 531 32.37 -9.50 -13.69
N VAL A 532 33.36 -10.32 -13.33
CA VAL A 532 33.59 -10.71 -11.94
C VAL A 532 34.04 -9.49 -11.12
N ASN A 533 34.87 -8.60 -11.69
CA ASN A 533 35.38 -7.40 -11.02
C ASN A 533 34.26 -6.43 -10.59
N THR A 534 33.28 -6.17 -11.46
CA THR A 534 32.12 -5.31 -11.13
C THR A 534 31.19 -5.99 -10.12
N SER A 535 31.09 -7.32 -10.14
CA SER A 535 30.34 -8.10 -9.14
C SER A 535 31.00 -8.04 -7.76
N ILE A 536 32.34 -8.19 -7.70
CA ILE A 536 33.14 -8.01 -6.49
C ILE A 536 32.98 -6.59 -5.97
N TYR A 537 33.07 -5.57 -6.84
CA TYR A 537 32.84 -4.17 -6.44
C TYR A 537 31.46 -3.99 -5.79
N ALA A 538 30.38 -4.51 -6.38
CA ALA A 538 29.04 -4.37 -5.82
C ALA A 538 28.91 -5.01 -4.42
N ILE A 539 29.46 -6.22 -4.24
CA ILE A 539 29.44 -6.93 -2.94
C ILE A 539 30.36 -6.25 -1.91
N ALA A 540 31.57 -5.84 -2.33
CA ALA A 540 32.51 -5.13 -1.47
C ALA A 540 31.96 -3.77 -1.02
N LEU A 541 31.24 -3.06 -1.89
CA LEU A 541 30.53 -1.82 -1.56
C LEU A 541 29.44 -2.06 -0.51
N ALA A 542 28.67 -3.15 -0.61
CA ALA A 542 27.70 -3.54 0.41
C ALA A 542 28.37 -3.77 1.77
N GLY A 543 29.46 -4.54 1.81
CA GLY A 543 30.25 -4.78 3.00
C GLY A 543 30.87 -3.51 3.60
N ALA A 544 31.48 -2.67 2.76
CA ALA A 544 32.10 -1.42 3.18
C ALA A 544 31.09 -0.42 3.76
N VAL A 545 29.90 -0.30 3.17
CA VAL A 545 28.83 0.55 3.72
C VAL A 545 28.34 0.01 5.07
N LEU A 546 28.14 -1.30 5.20
CA LEU A 546 27.75 -1.91 6.48
C LEU A 546 28.82 -1.67 7.56
N VAL A 547 30.10 -1.92 7.25
CA VAL A 547 31.22 -1.68 8.17
C VAL A 547 31.32 -0.20 8.56
N TYR A 548 31.25 0.73 7.60
CA TYR A 548 31.27 2.17 7.87
C TYR A 548 30.17 2.59 8.86
N VAL A 549 28.92 2.14 8.65
CA VAL A 549 27.84 2.54 9.54
C VAL A 549 27.92 1.83 10.89
N VAL A 550 28.40 0.57 10.97
CA VAL A 550 28.66 -0.09 12.26
C VAL A 550 29.74 0.65 13.05
N ILE A 551 30.86 1.06 12.41
CA ILE A 551 31.90 1.86 13.06
C ILE A 551 31.32 3.20 13.55
N HIS A 552 30.57 3.92 12.71
CA HIS A 552 29.95 5.20 13.09
C HIS A 552 28.91 5.05 14.22
N ILE A 553 28.22 3.90 14.31
CA ILE A 553 27.37 3.55 15.44
C ILE A 553 28.22 3.34 16.70
N VAL A 554 29.23 2.47 16.64
CA VAL A 554 30.07 2.11 17.80
C VAL A 554 30.77 3.35 18.39
N PHE A 555 31.39 4.17 17.55
CA PHE A 555 32.07 5.39 17.99
C PHE A 555 31.11 6.38 18.67
N PHE A 556 29.88 6.52 18.16
CA PHE A 556 28.88 7.43 18.74
C PHE A 556 28.14 6.83 19.95
N THR A 557 28.08 5.50 20.10
CA THR A 557 27.54 4.86 21.32
C THR A 557 28.46 4.97 22.52
N LEU A 558 29.78 5.17 22.30
CA LEU A 558 30.75 5.31 23.38
C LEU A 558 30.76 6.72 24.00
N ASP A 559 30.11 7.70 23.37
CA ASP A 559 30.23 9.13 23.70
C ASP A 559 28.97 9.71 24.39
N HIS A 560 28.09 8.84 24.92
CA HIS A 560 26.85 9.24 25.61
C HIS A 560 26.62 8.46 26.90
N GLU A 561 26.85 9.14 28.03
CA GLU A 561 26.31 8.80 29.35
C GLU A 561 24.78 8.66 29.30
N ASP A 562 24.22 7.65 30.00
CA ASP A 562 22.80 7.28 29.98
C ASP A 562 21.89 8.31 30.68
N LYS A 563 21.58 9.41 29.98
CA LYS A 563 20.48 10.30 30.37
C LYS A 563 19.14 9.58 30.17
N LYS A 564 18.36 9.45 31.26
CA LYS A 564 17.05 8.79 31.33
C LYS A 564 16.19 9.11 30.10
N ASP A 565 15.77 8.05 29.41
CA ASP A 565 15.29 8.09 28.03
C ASP A 565 13.85 8.64 27.94
N ASP A 566 13.71 9.95 27.67
CA ASP A 566 12.41 10.62 27.60
C ASP A 566 11.47 10.01 26.52
N ASP A 567 10.23 9.78 26.93
CA ASP A 567 9.17 9.20 26.11
C ASP A 567 8.84 10.06 24.87
N GLN A 568 8.99 11.39 24.95
CA GLN A 568 8.78 12.28 23.81
C GLN A 568 9.89 12.13 22.77
N ALA A 569 11.16 12.08 23.19
CA ALA A 569 12.30 11.77 22.32
C ALA A 569 12.12 10.42 21.60
N ASN A 570 11.69 9.38 22.33
CA ASN A 570 11.43 8.05 21.79
C ASN A 570 10.34 8.02 20.71
N GLN A 571 9.27 8.81 20.88
CA GLN A 571 8.26 8.98 19.82
C GLN A 571 8.80 9.71 18.58
N LEU A 572 9.75 10.64 18.72
CA LEU A 572 10.37 11.33 17.60
C LEU A 572 11.31 10.41 16.80
N LEU A 573 12.12 9.57 17.48
CA LEU A 573 12.97 8.57 16.83
C LEU A 573 12.15 7.57 16.00
N GLU A 574 11.07 7.03 16.56
CA GLU A 574 10.15 6.13 15.86
C GLU A 574 9.42 6.81 14.67
N LYS A 575 9.12 8.11 14.77
CA LYS A 575 8.61 8.91 13.63
C LYS A 575 9.67 9.12 12.54
N ARG A 576 10.97 9.22 12.87
CA ARG A 576 12.08 9.33 11.90
C ARG A 576 12.36 7.99 11.22
N ARG A 577 12.50 6.92 12.01
CA ARG A 577 12.68 5.53 11.56
C ARG A 577 11.74 5.18 10.40
N LYS A 578 10.45 5.50 10.55
CA LYS A 578 9.40 5.22 9.56
C LYS A 578 9.50 6.02 8.25
N ARG A 579 10.11 7.22 8.27
CA ARG A 579 10.34 8.00 7.03
C ARG A 579 11.60 7.51 6.33
N LEU A 580 12.69 7.36 7.08
CA LEU A 580 13.97 6.84 6.56
C LEU A 580 13.79 5.45 5.93
N LEU A 581 13.06 4.55 6.60
CA LEU A 581 12.79 3.22 6.05
C LEU A 581 12.01 3.30 4.74
N LEU A 582 11.03 4.20 4.64
CA LEU A 582 10.22 4.33 3.43
C LEU A 582 11.02 4.91 2.24
N PHE A 583 11.98 5.80 2.50
CA PHE A 583 12.90 6.32 1.47
C PHE A 583 13.95 5.28 1.05
N ALA A 584 14.48 4.52 2.00
CA ALA A 584 15.38 3.39 1.71
C ALA A 584 14.66 2.32 0.87
N ILE A 585 13.44 1.95 1.25
CA ILE A 585 12.56 1.04 0.49
C ILE A 585 12.30 1.55 -0.93
N LEU A 586 11.96 2.83 -1.10
CA LEU A 586 11.81 3.44 -2.42
C LEU A 586 13.09 3.30 -3.25
N ALA A 587 14.21 3.84 -2.76
CA ALA A 587 15.45 3.89 -3.51
C ALA A 587 15.96 2.47 -3.84
N ALA A 588 15.83 1.51 -2.91
CA ALA A 588 16.15 0.10 -3.16
C ALA A 588 15.34 -0.50 -4.32
N THR A 589 14.01 -0.27 -4.40
CA THR A 589 13.22 -0.82 -5.52
C THR A 589 13.59 -0.26 -6.87
N ILE A 590 13.70 1.08 -6.94
CA ILE A 590 14.00 1.78 -8.19
C ILE A 590 15.37 1.32 -8.70
N THR A 591 16.37 1.31 -7.82
CA THR A 591 17.75 0.99 -8.19
C THR A 591 17.93 -0.50 -8.49
N TYR A 592 17.21 -1.40 -7.82
CA TYR A 592 17.20 -2.84 -8.14
C TYR A 592 16.71 -3.07 -9.57
N GLN A 593 15.53 -2.53 -9.92
CA GLN A 593 14.95 -2.70 -11.26
C GLN A 593 15.80 -2.02 -12.35
N ALA A 594 16.34 -0.84 -12.07
CA ALA A 594 17.20 -0.11 -13.01
C ALA A 594 18.58 -0.76 -13.19
N GLY A 595 19.12 -1.43 -12.15
CA GLY A 595 20.37 -2.18 -12.26
C GLY A 595 20.21 -3.50 -13.03
N LEU A 596 19.06 -4.17 -12.88
CA LEU A 596 18.76 -5.40 -13.60
C LEU A 596 18.27 -5.16 -15.04
N THR A 597 17.70 -4.00 -15.34
CA THR A 597 17.34 -3.57 -16.69
C THR A 597 17.88 -2.16 -16.96
N PRO A 598 19.11 -2.04 -17.48
CA PRO A 598 19.78 -0.76 -17.69
C PRO A 598 19.13 0.04 -18.83
N PRO A 599 19.40 1.36 -18.91
CA PRO A 599 18.83 2.23 -19.94
C PRO A 599 19.31 1.80 -21.34
N GLY A 600 18.43 1.92 -22.33
CA GLY A 600 18.67 1.40 -23.68
C GLY A 600 18.49 -0.11 -23.83
N GLY A 601 18.35 -0.86 -22.72
CA GLY A 601 18.15 -2.31 -22.75
C GLY A 601 19.43 -3.12 -22.97
N PHE A 602 19.29 -4.24 -23.67
CA PHE A 602 20.36 -5.20 -23.93
C PHE A 602 20.53 -5.46 -25.42
N LEU A 603 21.78 -5.72 -25.84
CA LEU A 603 22.10 -6.14 -27.19
C LEU A 603 21.53 -7.55 -27.45
N LEU A 604 20.95 -7.80 -28.61
CA LEU A 604 20.31 -9.09 -28.93
C LEU A 604 21.19 -10.07 -29.69
N GLN A 605 22.28 -9.61 -30.29
CA GLN A 605 23.18 -10.42 -31.13
C GLN A 605 24.64 -10.10 -30.80
N ASP A 606 25.52 -11.07 -30.99
CA ASP A 606 26.96 -10.87 -30.91
C ASP A 606 27.44 -10.00 -32.09
N ASP A 607 28.34 -9.05 -31.83
CA ASP A 607 28.86 -8.13 -32.85
C ASP A 607 30.28 -8.48 -33.34
N LYS A 608 30.72 -7.79 -34.40
CA LYS A 608 32.07 -7.98 -34.99
C LYS A 608 33.19 -7.32 -34.18
N LEU A 609 32.87 -6.57 -33.12
CA LEU A 609 33.81 -5.90 -32.22
C LEU A 609 34.11 -6.74 -30.97
N GLY A 610 33.44 -7.89 -30.82
CA GLY A 610 33.62 -8.81 -29.70
C GLY A 610 32.71 -8.51 -28.52
N HIS A 611 31.56 -7.86 -28.75
CA HIS A 611 30.52 -7.65 -27.75
C HIS A 611 29.48 -8.76 -27.84
N HIS A 612 29.01 -9.24 -26.69
CA HIS A 612 28.13 -10.40 -26.62
C HIS A 612 26.67 -10.01 -26.42
N ALA A 613 25.78 -10.83 -26.95
CA ALA A 613 24.36 -10.75 -26.69
C ALA A 613 24.10 -10.72 -25.18
N GLY A 614 23.17 -9.85 -24.80
CA GLY A 614 22.79 -9.58 -23.43
C GLY A 614 23.58 -8.47 -22.75
N ASP A 615 24.64 -7.91 -23.35
CA ASP A 615 25.35 -6.76 -22.78
C ASP A 615 24.53 -5.45 -22.82
N PRO A 616 24.72 -4.52 -21.87
CA PRO A 616 23.94 -3.27 -21.80
C PRO A 616 24.24 -2.35 -22.99
N VAL A 617 23.23 -1.90 -23.73
CA VAL A 617 23.47 -1.10 -24.95
C VAL A 617 24.17 0.23 -24.64
N LEU A 618 23.80 0.90 -23.54
CA LEU A 618 24.43 2.16 -23.13
C LEU A 618 25.94 1.99 -22.79
N LEU A 619 26.41 0.78 -22.44
CA LEU A 619 27.84 0.52 -22.20
C LEU A 619 28.65 0.63 -23.50
N PHE A 620 28.07 0.25 -24.64
CA PHE A 620 28.71 0.30 -25.95
C PHE A 620 28.78 1.73 -26.49
N ASN A 621 27.63 2.39 -26.71
CA ASN A 621 27.58 3.73 -27.30
C ASN A 621 28.23 4.80 -26.39
N TYR A 622 27.99 4.72 -25.07
CA TYR A 622 28.39 5.76 -24.12
C TYR A 622 28.98 5.18 -22.83
N PRO A 623 30.15 4.50 -22.88
CA PRO A 623 30.73 3.76 -21.76
C PRO A 623 30.94 4.59 -20.49
N LEU A 624 31.26 5.89 -20.63
CA LEU A 624 31.38 6.80 -19.49
C LEU A 624 30.02 7.07 -18.82
N ARG A 625 28.95 7.28 -19.60
CA ARG A 625 27.58 7.47 -19.08
C ARG A 625 27.10 6.21 -18.38
N TYR A 626 27.29 5.05 -19.00
CA TYR A 626 26.96 3.77 -18.38
C TYR A 626 27.70 3.55 -17.06
N LYS A 627 29.02 3.80 -16.99
CA LYS A 627 29.79 3.67 -15.74
C LYS A 627 29.25 4.59 -14.66
N VAL A 628 28.98 5.86 -14.96
CA VAL A 628 28.37 6.81 -14.01
C VAL A 628 27.00 6.32 -13.54
N PHE A 629 26.12 5.89 -14.47
CA PHE A 629 24.83 5.30 -14.14
C PHE A 629 24.97 4.10 -13.20
N PHE A 630 25.76 3.10 -13.59
CA PHE A 630 25.94 1.84 -12.87
C PHE A 630 26.48 2.06 -11.45
N TYR A 631 27.55 2.87 -11.30
CA TYR A 631 28.15 3.12 -10.00
C TYR A 631 27.23 3.94 -9.08
N CYS A 632 26.61 5.01 -9.57
CA CYS A 632 25.68 5.81 -8.76
C CYS A 632 24.41 5.01 -8.40
N ASN A 633 23.88 4.21 -9.31
CA ASN A 633 22.75 3.31 -9.04
C ASN A 633 23.10 2.26 -7.97
N SER A 634 24.29 1.64 -8.07
CA SER A 634 24.77 0.64 -7.10
C SER A 634 25.01 1.23 -5.71
N VAL A 635 25.61 2.42 -5.62
CA VAL A 635 25.77 3.15 -4.35
C VAL A 635 24.42 3.47 -3.72
N SER A 636 23.46 3.94 -4.51
CA SER A 636 22.10 4.23 -4.04
C SER A 636 21.39 2.96 -3.54
N PHE A 637 21.51 1.83 -4.26
CA PHE A 637 20.99 0.53 -3.82
C PHE A 637 21.62 0.05 -2.51
N MET A 638 22.96 0.00 -2.43
CA MET A 638 23.66 -0.55 -1.26
C MET A 638 23.50 0.32 0.00
N LEU A 639 23.47 1.65 -0.14
CA LEU A 639 23.09 2.55 0.95
C LEU A 639 21.66 2.24 1.43
N SER A 640 20.72 2.03 0.51
CA SER A 640 19.31 1.77 0.83
C SER A 640 19.07 0.42 1.51
N ILE A 641 19.75 -0.64 1.07
CA ILE A 641 19.68 -1.94 1.74
C ILE A 641 20.35 -1.87 3.13
N SER A 642 21.50 -1.21 3.25
CA SER A 642 22.18 -1.03 4.54
C SER A 642 21.33 -0.22 5.54
N LEU A 643 20.74 0.90 5.09
CA LEU A 643 19.74 1.66 5.85
C LEU A 643 18.60 0.76 6.33
N THR A 644 18.09 -0.11 5.46
CA THR A 644 16.99 -1.03 5.78
C THR A 644 17.40 -2.01 6.87
N ILE A 645 18.55 -2.68 6.76
CA ILE A 645 19.08 -3.61 7.78
C ILE A 645 19.16 -2.93 9.15
N LEU A 646 19.74 -1.74 9.20
CA LEU A 646 19.94 -0.96 10.44
C LEU A 646 18.63 -0.44 11.05
N LEU A 647 17.67 -0.07 10.20
CA LEU A 647 16.34 0.40 10.62
C LEU A 647 15.42 -0.75 11.06
N VAL A 648 15.68 -1.99 10.64
CA VAL A 648 14.94 -3.18 11.08
C VAL A 648 15.35 -3.57 12.50
N ASN A 649 16.65 -3.66 12.79
CA ASN A 649 17.18 -4.06 14.10
C ASN A 649 16.88 -3.03 15.21
N HIS A 650 16.23 -3.47 16.31
CA HIS A 650 15.85 -2.59 17.43
C HIS A 650 17.06 -1.97 18.17
N ASN A 651 18.17 -2.70 18.25
CA ASN A 651 19.34 -2.28 19.02
C ASN A 651 20.19 -1.26 18.25
N LEU A 652 20.18 -1.30 16.92
CA LEU A 652 21.03 -0.45 16.06
C LEU A 652 20.35 0.87 15.65
N TYR A 653 19.03 0.89 15.42
CA TYR A 653 18.37 2.11 14.92
C TYR A 653 18.36 3.27 15.92
N ARG A 654 18.37 2.99 17.23
CA ARG A 654 18.37 4.02 18.29
C ARG A 654 19.65 4.87 18.25
N PRO A 655 20.87 4.28 18.36
CA PRO A 655 22.11 5.02 18.13
C PRO A 655 22.21 5.65 16.74
N ALA A 656 21.88 4.89 15.67
CA ALA A 656 22.09 5.33 14.30
C ALA A 656 21.23 6.54 13.88
N ILE A 657 20.07 6.76 14.51
CA ILE A 657 19.29 7.99 14.32
C ILE A 657 19.85 9.16 15.15
N ARG A 658 20.44 8.91 16.33
CA ARG A 658 21.07 9.97 17.15
C ARG A 658 22.33 10.53 16.48
N SER A 659 23.17 9.66 15.89
CA SER A 659 24.40 10.06 15.20
C SER A 659 24.21 10.79 13.86
N ASN A 660 22.97 10.99 13.41
CA ASN A 660 22.59 11.50 12.07
C ASN A 660 23.11 10.71 10.86
N ALA A 661 23.87 9.62 11.05
CA ALA A 661 24.44 8.82 9.96
C ALA A 661 23.38 8.35 8.94
N LEU A 662 22.22 7.86 9.42
CA LEU A 662 21.14 7.40 8.53
C LEU A 662 20.52 8.55 7.69
N PHE A 663 20.55 9.79 8.18
CA PHE A 663 20.10 10.95 7.42
C PHE A 663 21.09 11.24 6.29
N VAL A 664 22.40 11.27 6.59
CA VAL A 664 23.46 11.48 5.59
C VAL A 664 23.42 10.40 4.52
N CYS A 665 23.34 9.12 4.89
CA CYS A 665 23.19 8.00 3.95
C CYS A 665 21.95 8.14 3.06
N THR A 666 20.82 8.64 3.59
CA THR A 666 19.60 8.88 2.80
C THR A 666 19.80 10.01 1.80
N VAL A 667 20.43 11.12 2.21
CA VAL A 667 20.71 12.25 1.32
C VAL A 667 21.67 11.83 0.20
N VAL A 668 22.79 11.17 0.54
CA VAL A 668 23.76 10.66 -0.45
C VAL A 668 23.09 9.66 -1.41
N GLY A 669 22.29 8.72 -0.89
CA GLY A 669 21.58 7.75 -1.73
C GLY A 669 20.62 8.39 -2.76
N LEU A 670 19.91 9.45 -2.36
CA LEU A 670 19.03 10.20 -3.26
C LEU A 670 19.80 11.09 -4.25
N LEU A 671 20.94 11.66 -3.86
CA LEU A 671 21.83 12.38 -4.77
C LEU A 671 22.41 11.45 -5.85
N CYS A 672 22.88 10.26 -5.45
CA CYS A 672 23.30 9.22 -6.38
C CYS A 672 22.17 8.78 -7.32
N LEU A 673 20.92 8.72 -6.83
CA LEU A 673 19.75 8.43 -7.67
C LEU A 673 19.53 9.50 -8.75
N MET A 674 19.67 10.79 -8.41
CA MET A 674 19.56 11.89 -9.39
C MET A 674 20.66 11.83 -10.45
N VAL A 675 21.90 11.55 -10.06
CA VAL A 675 23.03 11.41 -11.00
C VAL A 675 22.84 10.20 -11.91
N ALA A 676 22.38 9.06 -11.38
CA ALA A 676 22.04 7.90 -12.18
C ALA A 676 20.93 8.22 -13.19
N TYR A 677 19.84 8.89 -12.77
CA TYR A 677 18.78 9.31 -13.70
C TYR A 677 19.32 10.22 -14.83
N ALA A 678 20.16 11.21 -14.51
CA ALA A 678 20.71 12.13 -15.50
C ALA A 678 21.67 11.45 -16.49
N ALA A 679 22.45 10.47 -16.04
CA ALA A 679 23.35 9.70 -16.89
C ALA A 679 22.61 8.67 -17.77
N GLY A 680 21.53 8.07 -17.26
CA GLY A 680 20.80 6.99 -17.93
C GLY A 680 19.63 7.42 -18.81
N SER A 681 18.94 8.52 -18.49
CA SER A 681 17.65 8.85 -19.15
C SER A 681 17.76 9.46 -20.55
N THR A 682 18.95 9.87 -21.00
CA THR A 682 19.11 10.41 -22.35
C THR A 682 20.55 10.29 -22.88
N GLN A 683 20.67 10.00 -24.17
CA GLN A 683 21.95 9.89 -24.87
C GLN A 683 22.35 11.23 -25.53
N HIS A 684 21.40 11.93 -26.15
CA HIS A 684 21.69 13.16 -26.93
C HIS A 684 22.08 14.39 -26.08
N LEU A 685 22.97 15.21 -26.64
CA LEU A 685 23.54 16.40 -25.99
C LEU A 685 22.50 17.47 -25.58
N LYS A 686 21.49 17.78 -26.41
CA LYS A 686 20.51 18.85 -26.11
C LYS A 686 19.61 18.51 -24.90
N THR A 687 19.08 17.30 -24.85
CA THR A 687 18.31 16.77 -23.72
C THR A 687 19.20 16.54 -22.50
N SER A 688 20.47 16.17 -22.71
CA SER A 688 21.47 16.04 -21.65
C SER A 688 21.78 17.37 -20.95
N ILE A 689 21.88 18.49 -21.68
CA ILE A 689 22.05 19.83 -21.08
C ILE A 689 20.84 20.16 -20.18
N TYR A 690 19.62 19.93 -20.66
CA TYR A 690 18.41 20.17 -19.88
C TYR A 690 18.40 19.39 -18.56
N ILE A 691 18.72 18.08 -18.58
CA ILE A 691 18.68 17.27 -17.35
C ILE A 691 19.79 17.66 -16.37
N PHE A 692 20.99 18.01 -16.84
CA PHE A 692 22.05 18.49 -15.95
C PHE A 692 21.74 19.87 -15.33
N LEU A 693 21.12 20.79 -16.08
CA LEU A 693 20.64 22.07 -15.52
C LEU A 693 19.54 21.82 -14.46
N LEU A 694 18.63 20.88 -14.71
CA LEU A 694 17.55 20.53 -13.78
C LEU A 694 18.09 19.85 -12.50
N VAL A 695 19.08 18.95 -12.63
CA VAL A 695 19.85 18.42 -11.48
C VAL A 695 20.50 19.56 -10.71
N GLY A 696 21.22 20.47 -11.40
CA GLY A 696 21.87 21.62 -10.78
C GLY A 696 20.91 22.50 -9.98
N ALA A 697 19.72 22.79 -10.53
CA ALA A 697 18.68 23.53 -9.83
C ALA A 697 18.18 22.80 -8.57
N ALA A 698 17.94 21.48 -8.65
CA ALA A 698 17.54 20.68 -7.50
C ALA A 698 18.66 20.56 -6.44
N LEU A 699 19.92 20.48 -6.85
CA LEU A 699 21.10 20.53 -5.97
C LEU A 699 21.24 21.88 -5.27
N LEU A 700 20.99 23.00 -5.96
CA LEU A 700 20.99 24.34 -5.35
C LEU A 700 19.89 24.47 -4.29
N VAL A 701 18.69 23.91 -4.52
CA VAL A 701 17.63 23.86 -3.50
C VAL A 701 18.06 22.99 -2.31
N ALA A 702 18.64 21.82 -2.55
CA ALA A 702 19.14 20.95 -1.48
C ALA A 702 20.29 21.59 -0.67
N ALA A 703 21.23 22.27 -1.35
CA ALA A 703 22.33 23.00 -0.72
C ALA A 703 21.82 24.21 0.06
N GLY A 704 20.82 24.94 -0.44
CA GLY A 704 20.16 26.03 0.30
C GLY A 704 19.47 25.52 1.57
N LEU A 705 18.79 24.38 1.51
CA LEU A 705 18.20 23.72 2.69
C LEU A 705 19.28 23.26 3.70
N LEU A 706 20.41 22.75 3.21
CA LEU A 706 21.56 22.36 4.05
C LEU A 706 22.24 23.57 4.69
N LEU A 707 22.44 24.66 3.95
CA LEU A 707 23.05 25.89 4.43
C LEU A 707 22.18 26.56 5.51
N VAL A 708 20.86 26.62 5.31
CA VAL A 708 19.90 27.07 6.32
C VAL A 708 19.94 26.19 7.57
N PHE A 709 20.22 24.89 7.43
CA PHE A 709 20.43 23.99 8.57
C PHE A 709 21.76 24.27 9.30
N LEU A 710 22.88 24.43 8.59
CA LEU A 710 24.20 24.67 9.18
C LEU A 710 24.27 26.01 9.90
N LEU A 711 23.85 27.10 9.25
CA LEU A 711 23.83 28.45 9.84
C LEU A 711 22.98 28.48 11.12
N LYS A 712 21.82 27.82 11.09
CA LYS A 712 20.90 27.80 12.23
C LYS A 712 21.27 26.78 13.31
N LYS A 713 22.20 25.86 13.04
CA LYS A 713 22.82 25.04 14.09
C LYS A 713 23.77 25.91 14.94
N ASN A 714 24.61 26.75 14.33
CA ASN A 714 25.43 27.69 15.08
C ASN A 714 24.57 28.61 15.98
N ASP A 715 23.48 29.19 15.45
CA ASP A 715 22.54 29.99 16.26
C ASP A 715 21.97 29.23 17.46
N SER A 716 21.72 27.92 17.31
CA SER A 716 21.23 27.04 18.38
C SER A 716 22.27 26.83 19.46
N ASP A 717 23.51 26.52 19.06
CA ASP A 717 24.61 26.21 19.97
C ASP A 717 25.04 27.48 20.74
N SER A 718 25.08 28.65 20.08
CA SER A 718 25.28 29.95 20.73
C SER A 718 24.13 30.37 21.66
N ALA A 719 22.88 30.07 21.31
CA ALA A 719 21.73 30.42 22.15
C ALA A 719 21.60 29.53 23.39
N ALA A 720 22.06 28.27 23.33
CA ALA A 720 22.10 27.38 24.48
C ALA A 720 23.07 27.91 25.56
N GLN A 721 24.30 28.26 25.16
CA GLN A 721 25.31 28.86 26.06
C GLN A 721 24.80 30.13 26.75
N HIS A 722 24.15 31.02 26.00
CA HIS A 722 23.52 32.23 26.57
C HIS A 722 22.31 31.94 27.47
N THR A 723 21.65 30.79 27.33
CA THR A 723 20.50 30.44 28.19
C THR A 723 20.98 29.88 29.52
N GLU A 724 21.98 28.99 29.52
CA GLU A 724 22.58 28.44 30.75
C GLU A 724 23.16 29.56 31.64
N GLN A 725 23.92 30.50 31.06
CA GLN A 725 24.44 31.68 31.79
C GLN A 725 23.35 32.57 32.40
N ASN A 726 22.22 32.76 31.69
CA ASN A 726 21.09 33.54 32.20
C ASN A 726 20.25 32.78 33.24
N GLN A 727 20.41 31.46 33.33
CA GLN A 727 19.68 30.62 34.29
C GLN A 727 20.43 30.56 35.63
N GLU A 728 21.76 30.44 35.61
CA GLU A 728 22.61 30.67 36.80
C GLU A 728 22.46 32.09 37.36
N MET A 729 22.38 33.11 36.49
CA MET A 729 22.15 34.50 36.93
C MET A 729 20.78 34.70 37.60
N LYS A 730 19.74 33.97 37.17
CA LYS A 730 18.39 34.08 37.73
C LYS A 730 18.19 33.33 39.05
N GLU A 731 18.92 32.23 39.29
CA GLU A 731 18.87 31.57 40.60
C GLU A 731 19.47 32.44 41.72
N LEU A 732 20.28 33.45 41.38
CA LEU A 732 20.78 34.48 42.30
C LEU A 732 19.80 35.65 42.56
N GLU A 733 18.89 35.97 41.64
CA GLU A 733 17.94 37.10 41.79
C GLU A 733 16.61 36.73 42.48
N VAL A 734 16.24 35.45 42.54
CA VAL A 734 14.91 35.00 43.05
C VAL A 734 14.80 35.02 44.59
N SER A 735 15.87 35.38 45.32
CA SER A 735 15.87 35.35 46.79
C SER A 735 15.14 36.52 47.49
N ASN A 736 14.49 37.45 46.78
CA ASN A 736 13.85 38.60 47.43
C ASN A 736 12.57 39.08 46.73
N GLY A 737 11.39 38.83 47.33
CA GLY A 737 10.12 39.39 46.87
C GLY A 737 8.88 38.55 47.18
N ASN A 738 8.49 38.46 48.45
CA ASN A 738 7.16 37.94 48.85
C ASN A 738 6.26 39.12 49.26
N GLY A 739 4.97 39.10 48.91
CA GLY A 739 4.06 40.22 49.20
C GLY A 739 2.65 40.12 48.60
N ASP A 740 1.87 39.17 49.10
CA ASP A 740 0.41 39.16 49.32
C ASP A 740 -0.55 39.68 48.22
N LYS A 741 -1.42 38.77 47.72
CA LYS A 741 -2.82 39.03 47.27
C LYS A 741 -3.60 37.77 46.89
N GLU A 742 -3.81 36.87 47.84
CA GLU A 742 -4.78 35.77 47.66
C GLU A 742 -6.24 36.26 47.81
N GLU A 743 -7.21 35.41 47.43
CA GLU A 743 -8.68 35.61 47.52
C GLU A 743 -9.44 36.42 46.45
N ARG A 744 -8.83 36.77 45.30
CA ARG A 744 -9.63 37.14 44.09
C ARG A 744 -9.31 36.39 42.80
N GLU A 745 -8.29 35.54 42.79
CA GLU A 745 -7.76 34.95 41.55
C GLU A 745 -8.46 33.64 41.12
N GLU A 746 -8.95 32.82 42.07
CA GLU A 746 -9.51 31.47 41.76
C GLU A 746 -10.70 31.45 40.78
N ALA A 747 -11.41 32.57 40.60
CA ALA A 747 -12.56 32.68 39.71
C ALA A 747 -12.19 33.04 38.27
N GLU A 748 -11.16 33.86 38.07
CA GLU A 748 -10.63 34.19 36.74
C GLU A 748 -9.69 33.09 36.24
N GLU A 749 -8.88 32.50 37.12
CA GLU A 749 -7.97 31.38 36.82
C GLU A 749 -8.73 30.18 36.23
N LYS A 750 -9.87 29.79 36.83
CA LYS A 750 -10.76 28.71 36.32
C LYS A 750 -11.38 28.99 34.94
N ASN A 751 -11.37 30.23 34.47
CA ASN A 751 -11.84 30.58 33.12
C ASN A 751 -10.67 30.72 32.13
N GLY A 752 -9.56 31.31 32.59
CA GLY A 752 -8.28 31.32 31.90
C GLY A 752 -7.81 29.91 31.54
N ASP A 753 -7.79 28.98 32.49
CA ASP A 753 -7.44 27.56 32.28
C ASP A 753 -8.30 26.87 31.23
N LYS A 754 -9.61 27.17 31.20
CA LYS A 754 -10.53 26.61 30.21
C LYS A 754 -10.27 27.16 28.82
N GLU A 755 -9.84 28.41 28.71
CA GLU A 755 -9.47 29.01 27.42
C GLU A 755 -8.07 28.57 26.96
N LEU A 756 -7.12 28.44 27.90
CA LEU A 756 -5.79 27.89 27.66
C LEU A 756 -5.91 26.44 27.15
N ARG A 757 -6.65 25.58 27.85
CA ARG A 757 -6.96 24.20 27.38
C ARG A 757 -7.63 24.18 26.01
N LYS A 758 -8.53 25.12 25.69
CA LYS A 758 -9.16 25.19 24.35
C LYS A 758 -8.12 25.54 23.28
N LYS A 759 -7.23 26.51 23.55
CA LYS A 759 -6.12 26.90 22.67
C LYS A 759 -5.16 25.72 22.46
N GLU A 760 -4.71 25.07 23.53
CA GLU A 760 -3.86 23.86 23.49
C GLU A 760 -4.51 22.72 22.69
N VAL A 761 -5.82 22.47 22.88
CA VAL A 761 -6.54 21.40 22.19
C VAL A 761 -6.67 21.67 20.69
N GLU A 762 -6.97 22.90 20.28
CA GLU A 762 -7.02 23.26 18.85
C GLU A 762 -5.63 23.32 18.22
N GLU A 763 -4.59 23.78 18.93
CA GLU A 763 -3.20 23.74 18.46
C GLU A 763 -2.71 22.29 18.27
N ASN A 764 -2.93 21.42 19.26
CA ASN A 764 -2.65 19.97 19.16
C ASN A 764 -3.40 19.27 18.01
N LYS A 765 -4.56 19.80 17.63
CA LYS A 765 -5.39 19.29 16.54
C LYS A 765 -4.87 19.81 15.19
N GLU A 766 -4.43 21.07 15.13
CA GLU A 766 -3.78 21.67 13.96
C GLU A 766 -2.42 21.01 13.65
N GLU A 767 -1.59 20.76 14.68
CA GLU A 767 -0.37 19.96 14.55
C GLU A 767 -0.64 18.56 13.97
N ARG A 768 -1.68 17.87 14.44
CA ARG A 768 -2.08 16.56 13.89
C ARG A 768 -2.46 16.66 12.42
N LYS A 769 -3.22 17.69 12.00
CA LYS A 769 -3.54 17.94 10.57
C LYS A 769 -2.27 18.17 9.75
N LYS A 770 -1.36 19.05 10.20
CA LYS A 770 -0.05 19.31 9.56
C LYS A 770 0.74 18.00 9.40
N HIS A 771 0.83 17.19 10.45
CA HIS A 771 1.57 15.93 10.47
C HIS A 771 0.95 14.84 9.58
N GLU A 772 -0.38 14.77 9.47
CA GLU A 772 -1.03 13.90 8.49
C GLU A 772 -0.78 14.38 7.06
N ARG A 773 -0.87 15.69 6.79
CA ARG A 773 -0.59 16.27 5.47
C ARG A 773 0.80 15.88 4.97
N ARG A 774 1.84 15.99 5.81
CA ARG A 774 3.21 15.54 5.45
C ARG A 774 3.29 14.05 5.05
N LYS A 775 2.46 13.17 5.62
CA LYS A 775 2.43 11.74 5.24
C LYS A 775 1.84 11.52 3.86
N TYR A 776 0.80 12.26 3.48
CA TYR A 776 0.25 12.22 2.12
C TYR A 776 1.27 12.74 1.11
N LEU A 777 1.90 13.88 1.39
CA LEU A 777 2.92 14.46 0.52
C LEU A 777 4.12 13.51 0.35
N MET A 778 4.55 12.86 1.43
CA MET A 778 5.60 11.86 1.40
C MET A 778 5.25 10.68 0.50
N LEU A 779 4.09 10.04 0.70
CA LEU A 779 3.64 8.91 -0.13
C LEU A 779 3.51 9.28 -1.61
N LEU A 780 3.11 10.53 -1.88
CA LEU A 780 2.88 11.01 -3.24
C LEU A 780 4.18 11.40 -3.97
N GLY A 781 5.12 12.09 -3.31
CA GLY A 781 6.45 12.33 -3.88
C GLY A 781 7.22 11.02 -4.11
N ILE A 782 7.05 10.03 -3.24
CA ILE A 782 7.61 8.68 -3.40
C ILE A 782 7.01 7.97 -4.63
N LEU A 783 5.69 8.01 -4.81
CA LEU A 783 5.03 7.49 -6.00
C LEU A 783 5.60 8.13 -7.27
N VAL A 784 5.56 9.45 -7.34
CA VAL A 784 5.94 10.21 -8.53
C VAL A 784 7.40 9.95 -8.87
N ALA A 785 8.30 9.99 -7.87
CA ALA A 785 9.71 9.70 -8.07
C ALA A 785 9.94 8.28 -8.63
N SER A 786 9.24 7.26 -8.12
CA SER A 786 9.33 5.88 -8.64
C SER A 786 8.88 5.78 -10.10
N VAL A 787 7.70 6.35 -10.39
CA VAL A 787 7.04 6.24 -11.69
C VAL A 787 7.82 7.01 -12.76
N ALA A 788 8.25 8.23 -12.44
CA ALA A 788 9.01 9.06 -13.36
C ALA A 788 10.44 8.52 -13.59
N TYR A 789 11.10 7.98 -12.56
CA TYR A 789 12.42 7.38 -12.74
C TYR A 789 12.37 6.19 -13.72
N GLN A 790 11.46 5.24 -13.49
CA GLN A 790 11.33 4.03 -14.33
C GLN A 790 11.02 4.39 -15.78
N ALA A 791 10.08 5.30 -16.03
CA ALA A 791 9.72 5.72 -17.40
C ALA A 791 10.79 6.59 -18.08
N GLY A 792 11.63 7.29 -17.32
CA GLY A 792 12.76 8.03 -17.87
C GLY A 792 13.89 7.12 -18.36
N LEU A 793 14.03 5.90 -17.80
CA LEU A 793 15.01 4.91 -18.27
C LEU A 793 14.45 3.93 -19.31
N LYS A 794 13.14 3.65 -19.27
CA LYS A 794 12.40 2.86 -20.29
C LYS A 794 11.39 3.77 -21.02
N PRO A 795 11.82 4.50 -22.07
CA PRO A 795 10.99 5.50 -22.73
C PRO A 795 9.79 4.89 -23.49
N PRO A 796 8.72 5.66 -23.75
CA PRO A 796 7.52 5.15 -24.39
C PRO A 796 7.77 4.66 -25.81
N GLY A 797 7.33 3.43 -26.11
CA GLY A 797 7.64 2.76 -27.38
C GLY A 797 8.98 2.04 -27.41
N GLY A 798 9.73 2.00 -26.29
CA GLY A 798 10.99 1.29 -26.18
C GLY A 798 12.18 2.05 -26.77
N ALA A 799 13.28 1.32 -26.90
CA ALA A 799 14.51 1.75 -27.55
C ALA A 799 14.83 0.80 -28.73
N TRP A 800 15.56 1.31 -29.73
CA TRP A 800 16.02 0.50 -30.85
C TRP A 800 16.90 -0.66 -30.37
N GLN A 801 16.78 -1.84 -30.98
CA GLN A 801 17.52 -3.04 -30.55
C GLN A 801 18.79 -3.30 -31.38
N SER A 802 18.87 -2.77 -32.60
CA SER A 802 20.00 -2.88 -33.51
C SER A 802 20.32 -1.53 -34.16
N SER A 803 21.58 -1.32 -34.55
CA SER A 803 22.04 -0.09 -35.21
C SER A 803 21.90 -0.18 -36.73
N GLU A 804 20.67 -0.35 -37.21
CA GLU A 804 20.35 -0.51 -38.64
C GLU A 804 19.55 0.68 -39.19
N ASN A 805 19.56 0.84 -40.52
CA ASN A 805 18.72 1.80 -41.26
C ASN A 805 18.87 3.28 -40.84
N GLY A 806 20.00 3.64 -40.22
CA GLY A 806 20.29 5.01 -39.75
C GLY A 806 19.86 5.30 -38.31
N TYR A 807 19.43 4.29 -37.57
CA TYR A 807 19.17 4.35 -36.13
C TYR A 807 20.34 3.75 -35.33
N GLU A 808 20.48 4.16 -34.07
CA GLU A 808 21.51 3.65 -33.15
C GLU A 808 20.82 2.80 -32.06
N ALA A 809 21.34 1.60 -31.78
CA ALA A 809 20.78 0.74 -30.74
C ALA A 809 20.72 1.48 -29.40
N GLY A 810 19.65 1.29 -28.63
CA GLY A 810 19.44 1.92 -27.33
C GLY A 810 18.86 3.34 -27.39
N ASP A 811 18.80 3.99 -28.56
CA ASP A 811 18.13 5.29 -28.67
C ASP A 811 16.59 5.15 -28.60
N PRO A 812 15.86 6.12 -28.03
CA PRO A 812 14.41 6.01 -27.85
C PRO A 812 13.66 6.05 -29.19
N VAL A 813 12.89 5.01 -29.52
CA VAL A 813 12.18 4.92 -30.82
C VAL A 813 11.22 6.10 -31.05
N MET A 814 10.63 6.63 -29.96
CA MET A 814 9.77 7.81 -30.04
C MET A 814 10.53 9.13 -30.29
N HIS A 815 11.83 9.22 -29.95
CA HIS A 815 12.64 10.41 -30.24
C HIS A 815 12.74 10.64 -31.75
N ASP A 816 13.03 9.59 -32.51
CA ASP A 816 13.28 9.73 -33.95
C ASP A 816 11.97 9.84 -34.72
N ASN A 817 11.03 8.93 -34.45
CA ASN A 817 9.77 8.87 -35.19
C ASN A 817 8.77 9.97 -34.81
N ARG A 818 8.84 10.51 -33.57
CA ARG A 818 7.81 11.39 -33.00
C ARG A 818 8.41 12.46 -32.07
N ARG A 819 9.56 13.02 -32.45
CA ARG A 819 10.38 13.95 -31.66
C ARG A 819 9.63 14.99 -30.80
N PRO A 820 8.60 15.72 -31.28
CA PRO A 820 7.89 16.68 -30.45
C PRO A 820 7.17 16.03 -29.25
N ARG A 821 6.60 14.84 -29.42
CA ARG A 821 5.93 14.09 -28.34
C ARG A 821 6.93 13.53 -27.35
N TYR A 822 8.04 12.98 -27.84
CA TYR A 822 9.15 12.54 -26.99
C TYR A 822 9.68 13.68 -26.12
N LEU A 823 9.91 14.87 -26.67
CA LEU A 823 10.39 16.02 -25.89
C LEU A 823 9.39 16.47 -24.83
N ILE A 824 8.09 16.54 -25.15
CA ILE A 824 7.03 16.86 -24.17
C ILE A 824 7.00 15.81 -23.04
N PHE A 825 7.07 14.52 -23.40
CA PHE A 825 7.17 13.42 -22.43
C PHE A 825 8.42 13.57 -21.54
N PHE A 826 9.61 13.63 -22.15
CA PHE A 826 10.90 13.60 -21.47
C PHE A 826 11.08 14.78 -20.51
N TYR A 827 10.75 16.00 -20.93
CA TYR A 827 10.84 17.18 -20.08
C TYR A 827 9.82 17.14 -18.92
N SER A 828 8.56 16.77 -19.20
CA SER A 828 7.51 16.72 -18.16
C SER A 828 7.80 15.61 -17.13
N ASN A 829 8.24 14.44 -17.59
CA ASN A 829 8.61 13.31 -16.74
C ASN A 829 9.83 13.64 -15.86
N SER A 830 10.88 14.21 -16.46
CA SER A 830 12.10 14.57 -15.74
C SER A 830 11.89 15.70 -14.73
N PHE A 831 11.06 16.69 -15.05
CA PHE A 831 10.63 17.71 -14.09
C PHE A 831 9.94 17.07 -12.89
N SER A 832 8.96 16.21 -13.14
CA SER A 832 8.18 15.51 -12.11
C SER A 832 9.08 14.67 -11.19
N PHE A 833 10.06 13.95 -11.75
CA PHE A 833 11.06 13.21 -10.96
C PHE A 833 11.86 14.14 -10.03
N MET A 834 12.49 15.19 -10.57
CA MET A 834 13.37 16.07 -9.79
C MET A 834 12.61 16.87 -8.73
N ALA A 835 11.42 17.38 -9.07
CA ALA A 835 10.55 18.09 -8.14
C ALA A 835 10.09 17.19 -6.98
N SER A 836 9.76 15.92 -7.25
CA SER A 836 9.42 14.95 -6.20
C SER A 836 10.61 14.55 -5.32
N ILE A 837 11.83 14.45 -5.86
CA ILE A 837 13.04 14.29 -5.03
C ILE A 837 13.26 15.53 -4.13
N VAL A 838 13.07 16.74 -4.65
CA VAL A 838 13.12 17.98 -3.84
C VAL A 838 12.06 17.98 -2.73
N VAL A 839 10.83 17.52 -3.00
CA VAL A 839 9.80 17.39 -1.96
C VAL A 839 10.15 16.32 -0.92
N ILE A 840 10.72 15.18 -1.33
CA ILE A 840 11.26 14.17 -0.42
C ILE A 840 12.33 14.77 0.49
N MET A 841 13.27 15.56 -0.07
CA MET A 841 14.28 16.28 0.70
C MET A 841 13.66 17.30 1.66
N MET A 842 12.65 18.08 1.26
CA MET A 842 11.95 19.01 2.15
C MET A 842 11.18 18.31 3.30
N LEU A 843 10.76 17.05 3.11
CA LEU A 843 10.08 16.24 4.13
C LEU A 843 11.03 15.50 5.09
N LEU A 844 12.33 15.48 4.78
CA LEU A 844 13.35 14.79 5.58
C LEU A 844 13.67 15.56 6.89
N PRO A 845 13.95 16.90 6.88
CA PRO A 845 14.10 17.70 8.09
C PRO A 845 12.82 17.78 8.94
N HIS A 846 12.95 17.43 10.22
CA HIS A 846 11.91 17.66 11.24
C HIS A 846 12.50 18.45 12.43
N TRP A 847 13.47 19.31 12.14
CA TRP A 847 14.45 19.82 13.12
C TRP A 847 14.58 21.35 13.17
N LEU A 848 13.70 22.12 12.50
CA LEU A 848 13.79 23.59 12.52
C LEU A 848 13.45 24.17 13.92
N PRO A 849 14.34 24.97 14.56
CA PRO A 849 14.14 25.49 15.91
C PRO A 849 12.97 26.47 16.10
N ASN A 850 12.43 26.49 17.33
CA ASN A 850 11.10 27.02 17.70
C ASN A 850 10.79 28.47 17.30
N LYS A 851 11.71 29.43 17.40
CA LYS A 851 11.39 30.88 17.37
C LYS A 851 10.71 31.41 16.08
N LYS A 852 10.80 30.71 14.94
CA LYS A 852 10.02 31.00 13.70
C LYS A 852 9.46 29.74 13.03
N LYS A 853 9.35 28.64 13.80
CA LYS A 853 9.02 27.30 13.28
C LYS A 853 7.63 27.27 12.62
N GLU A 854 6.65 27.89 13.26
CA GLU A 854 5.27 28.05 12.77
C GLU A 854 5.19 28.60 11.34
N GLU A 855 5.90 29.69 11.04
CA GLU A 855 5.87 30.35 9.73
C GLU A 855 6.55 29.50 8.65
N TRP A 856 7.77 29.02 8.94
CA TRP A 856 8.53 28.17 8.03
C TRP A 856 7.81 26.86 7.72
N GLU A 857 7.14 26.25 8.69
CA GLU A 857 6.34 25.04 8.46
C GLU A 857 5.10 25.32 7.61
N LYS A 858 4.40 26.44 7.84
CA LYS A 858 3.25 26.85 7.01
C LYS A 858 3.68 27.15 5.57
N TRP A 859 4.82 27.82 5.39
CA TRP A 859 5.41 28.12 4.07
C TRP A 859 5.87 26.85 3.35
N SER A 860 6.69 26.01 4.01
CA SER A 860 7.19 24.75 3.45
C SER A 860 6.05 23.81 3.06
N LEU A 861 5.03 23.66 3.92
CA LEU A 861 3.83 22.91 3.57
C LEU A 861 3.14 23.51 2.34
N ARG A 862 2.97 24.84 2.26
CA ARG A 862 2.36 25.49 1.10
C ARG A 862 3.13 25.16 -0.19
N VAL A 863 4.45 25.36 -0.20
CA VAL A 863 5.34 25.03 -1.33
C VAL A 863 5.16 23.57 -1.74
N MET A 864 5.38 22.61 -0.84
CA MET A 864 5.30 21.18 -1.15
C MET A 864 3.94 20.74 -1.71
N ASN A 865 2.83 21.37 -1.31
CA ASN A 865 1.50 21.05 -1.88
C ASN A 865 1.35 21.57 -3.30
N TRP A 866 1.85 22.78 -3.60
CA TRP A 866 1.83 23.32 -4.96
C TRP A 866 2.77 22.55 -5.88
N THR A 867 3.99 22.21 -5.41
CA THR A 867 4.92 21.32 -6.13
C THR A 867 4.26 19.99 -6.44
N ILE A 868 3.66 19.30 -5.47
CA ILE A 868 3.01 18.00 -5.71
C ILE A 868 1.81 18.06 -6.66
N LEU A 869 1.02 19.15 -6.66
CA LEU A 869 -0.05 19.32 -7.63
C LEU A 869 0.50 19.55 -9.05
N LEU A 870 1.62 20.27 -9.18
CA LEU A 870 2.34 20.43 -10.43
C LEU A 870 3.01 19.12 -10.89
N ASP A 871 3.51 18.31 -9.97
CA ASP A 871 4.09 16.99 -10.23
C ASP A 871 3.04 16.03 -10.78
N LEU A 872 1.85 15.99 -10.17
CA LEU A 872 0.72 15.20 -10.69
C LEU A 872 0.25 15.69 -12.07
N PHE A 873 0.24 17.00 -12.30
CA PHE A 873 -0.10 17.57 -13.60
C PHE A 873 0.95 17.24 -14.68
N THR A 874 2.25 17.26 -14.33
CA THR A 874 3.35 16.92 -15.26
C THR A 874 3.46 15.41 -15.51
N LEU A 875 3.13 14.55 -14.54
CA LEU A 875 2.86 13.13 -14.79
C LEU A 875 1.71 12.93 -15.78
N LEU A 876 0.65 13.73 -15.67
CA LEU A 876 -0.52 13.62 -16.54
C LEU A 876 -0.21 14.06 -17.98
N VAL A 877 0.58 15.13 -18.15
CA VAL A 877 1.09 15.58 -19.46
C VAL A 877 2.03 14.56 -20.08
N SER A 878 2.97 14.00 -19.30
CA SER A 878 3.89 12.95 -19.81
C SER A 878 3.14 11.66 -20.18
N TYR A 879 2.16 11.23 -19.38
CA TYR A 879 1.29 10.09 -19.75
C TYR A 879 0.55 10.36 -21.08
N ALA A 880 -0.06 11.54 -21.22
CA ALA A 880 -0.80 11.89 -22.42
C ALA A 880 0.09 11.96 -23.66
N ALA A 881 1.34 12.43 -23.53
CA ALA A 881 2.32 12.49 -24.61
C ALA A 881 2.88 11.10 -24.99
N GLY A 882 3.25 10.27 -24.00
CA GLY A 882 3.89 8.97 -24.21
C GLY A 882 2.95 7.83 -24.58
N SER A 883 1.70 7.83 -24.08
CA SER A 883 0.72 6.77 -24.40
C SER A 883 0.06 6.96 -25.77
N ASN A 884 0.00 8.19 -26.30
CA ASN A 884 -0.74 8.50 -27.52
C ASN A 884 0.13 8.53 -28.77
N ARG A 885 -0.15 7.58 -29.67
CA ARG A 885 0.51 7.44 -30.97
C ARG A 885 -0.36 7.93 -32.14
N GLN A 886 -1.49 8.60 -31.87
CA GLN A 886 -2.26 9.39 -32.84
C GLN A 886 -2.84 10.67 -32.21
N TRP A 887 -3.03 11.72 -33.02
CA TRP A 887 -3.59 12.99 -32.55
C TRP A 887 -5.06 12.87 -32.11
N LYS A 888 -5.90 12.12 -32.84
CA LYS A 888 -7.34 11.98 -32.55
C LYS A 888 -7.61 11.35 -31.17
N THR A 889 -6.90 10.28 -30.79
CA THR A 889 -7.01 9.65 -29.46
C THR A 889 -6.40 10.52 -28.36
N SER A 890 -5.35 11.29 -28.70
CA SER A 890 -4.71 12.25 -27.79
C SER A 890 -5.68 13.35 -27.35
N VAL A 891 -6.52 13.86 -28.26
CA VAL A 891 -7.57 14.82 -27.91
C VAL A 891 -8.59 14.20 -26.95
N TYR A 892 -8.96 12.93 -27.10
CA TYR A 892 -9.86 12.26 -26.15
C TYR A 892 -9.27 12.13 -24.74
N VAL A 893 -8.01 11.71 -24.61
CA VAL A 893 -7.35 11.63 -23.30
C VAL A 893 -7.26 13.01 -22.66
N VAL A 894 -6.82 14.02 -23.42
CA VAL A 894 -6.73 15.42 -22.96
C VAL A 894 -8.12 16.00 -22.62
N ALA A 895 -9.16 15.71 -23.41
CA ALA A 895 -10.52 16.18 -23.16
C ALA A 895 -11.16 15.47 -21.95
N LEU A 896 -10.90 14.18 -21.74
CA LEU A 896 -11.32 13.46 -20.53
C LEU A 896 -10.63 14.05 -19.29
N ILE A 897 -9.33 14.34 -19.39
CA ILE A 897 -8.55 15.04 -18.35
C ILE A 897 -9.14 16.43 -18.06
N PHE A 898 -9.40 17.24 -19.08
CA PHE A 898 -9.98 18.58 -18.89
C PHE A 898 -11.42 18.51 -18.38
N ALA A 899 -12.25 17.56 -18.83
CA ALA A 899 -13.61 17.37 -18.33
C ALA A 899 -13.61 16.97 -16.85
N VAL A 900 -12.69 16.08 -16.46
CA VAL A 900 -12.43 15.69 -15.07
C VAL A 900 -11.97 16.88 -14.22
N LEU A 901 -10.96 17.63 -14.66
CA LEU A 901 -10.43 18.80 -13.93
C LEU A 901 -11.45 19.95 -13.89
N ALA A 902 -12.20 20.18 -14.96
CA ALA A 902 -13.26 21.18 -15.02
C ALA A 902 -14.45 20.79 -14.13
N TYR A 903 -14.84 19.51 -14.10
CA TYR A 903 -15.80 19.00 -13.12
C TYR A 903 -15.35 19.32 -11.69
N PHE A 904 -14.06 19.12 -11.35
CA PHE A 904 -13.54 19.51 -10.03
C PHE A 904 -13.49 21.02 -9.79
N ALA A 905 -13.11 21.82 -10.78
CA ALA A 905 -13.13 23.28 -10.67
C ALA A 905 -14.55 23.80 -10.44
N ILE A 906 -15.53 23.33 -11.22
CA ILE A 906 -16.95 23.64 -11.08
C ILE A 906 -17.46 23.19 -9.70
N HIS A 907 -17.13 21.98 -9.25
CA HIS A 907 -17.58 21.48 -7.94
C HIS A 907 -16.91 22.20 -6.75
N MET A 908 -15.68 22.71 -6.92
CA MET A 908 -15.01 23.62 -5.99
C MET A 908 -15.69 25.00 -5.95
N VAL A 909 -15.99 25.59 -7.12
CA VAL A 909 -16.67 26.90 -7.21
C VAL A 909 -18.10 26.84 -6.68
N LEU A 910 -18.86 25.78 -6.99
CA LEU A 910 -20.16 25.53 -6.35
C LEU A 910 -20.03 25.34 -4.83
N SER A 911 -18.98 24.67 -4.35
CA SER A 911 -18.71 24.57 -2.90
C SER A 911 -18.49 25.94 -2.24
N CYS A 912 -17.86 26.88 -2.94
CA CYS A 912 -17.58 28.22 -2.41
C CYS A 912 -18.81 29.14 -2.47
N THR A 913 -19.62 29.06 -3.54
CA THR A 913 -20.81 29.91 -3.71
C THR A 913 -21.97 29.49 -2.79
N VAL A 914 -22.20 28.18 -2.60
CA VAL A 914 -23.24 27.65 -1.68
C VAL A 914 -22.84 27.80 -0.20
N CYS A 915 -21.58 28.12 0.11
CA CYS A 915 -21.09 28.36 1.48
C CYS A 915 -21.09 29.83 1.92
N ARG A 916 -21.74 30.75 1.20
CA ARG A 916 -21.97 32.11 1.69
C ARG A 916 -23.10 32.04 2.73
N PRO A 917 -22.87 32.29 4.03
CA PRO A 917 -23.97 32.37 4.98
C PRO A 917 -24.84 33.58 4.59
N GLU A 918 -26.16 33.39 4.58
CA GLU A 918 -27.07 34.54 4.59
C GLU A 918 -26.70 35.41 5.79
N ARG A 919 -26.40 36.69 5.53
CA ARG A 919 -26.35 37.66 6.62
C ARG A 919 -27.76 37.77 7.16
N HIS A 920 -28.00 37.31 8.38
CA HIS A 920 -29.21 37.66 9.11
C HIS A 920 -29.38 39.19 9.04
N GLN A 921 -30.45 39.64 8.40
CA GLN A 921 -30.93 40.99 8.57
C GLN A 921 -31.33 41.12 10.05
N SER A 922 -30.69 42.05 10.75
CA SER A 922 -31.16 42.50 12.06
C SER A 922 -32.57 43.09 11.91
N PRO A 923 -33.52 42.78 12.80
CA PRO A 923 -34.84 43.41 12.76
C PRO A 923 -34.68 44.93 12.97
N GLN A 924 -35.26 45.72 12.07
CA GLN A 924 -35.34 47.17 12.24
C GLN A 924 -36.25 47.47 13.42
N SER A 925 -35.72 48.18 14.43
CA SER A 925 -36.54 48.85 15.44
C SER A 925 -37.17 50.10 14.81
N SER A 926 -38.44 50.00 14.42
CA SER A 926 -39.23 51.13 13.92
C SER A 926 -39.71 52.02 15.07
N SER A 927 -39.16 53.23 15.18
CA SER A 927 -39.84 54.39 15.79
C SER A 927 -39.07 55.70 15.51
N GLU A 928 -39.31 56.28 14.34
CA GLU A 928 -39.40 57.74 14.21
C GLU A 928 -40.89 58.13 14.33
N PRO A 929 -41.22 59.36 14.72
CA PRO A 929 -42.48 60.01 14.35
C PRO A 929 -42.44 60.47 12.88
#